data_AF-A0A954I1I3-F1
#
_entry.id   AF-A0A954I1I3-F1
#
_cell.length_a   1.000
_cell.length_b   1.000
_cell.length_c   1.000
_cell.angle_alpha   90.00
_cell.angle_beta   90.00
_cell.angle_gamma   90.00
#
_symmetry.space_group_name_H-M   'P 1'
#
loop_
_entity.id
_entity.type
_entity.pdbx_description
1 polymer ?
#
loop_
_entity_poly.entity_id
_entity_poly.type
_entity_poly.pdbx_seq_one_letter_code
_entity_poly.pdbx_strand_id
1 'polypeptide(L)'
;AGEFRRGDQRGGGEYANSIERDRTRAMQLMRQAQPIVEGDDLTTNDQGNFYRQFATTVEFQRNGNQAWQLQDLTDLDTLPDYEKGYSYGGGENKGAPVDSEGRPIYHTVPESYEAATSDGQRWRWCLTRMGQLTPALQAEADLTFADFQQSQFGVQTMRQWGIILPRADQGDGDMDESGPYALHTLGEDETIARLANGVKRFTMPDEFNPVRIYQQLAAGESGYAERSHAALAQIFEDRQQYPRAAEWWRKSIQRFKDDQSKSKQARLDQIIGNWGTFEQVQTQAAGSGATVEFRFRNARQATFTAQAINVDQLLADVKSYLKSNPKQLDWNQLQIDNLGYRLVEQNERKYLGAQVADWSLDLEPRPEHFDRRITVTTPLQKAGAYLVTGKLQDGNTSRVILWLDDTAIVKKQLNGQLLYYVGDASTGKPVGKANVEFFGWRQERLPDTKNRFRVVTENFAESTDAEGMILPDAKLLNDDFQWIAIARTDSGRFAHLGFSGVWYGHYHDQHYHDTKIITITDRPVYRPDQKVQFKFWMRETRYDLEDGDRFANLKFTVRIHDPQGTEVFQQVYTTDEFGGLSGEYALPPEAMLGQYRLAIDHAHGVGGGGSFRVEEYKKPEFEVLVEAPSEPVQLGDTVTATVRAKYYFGAPVTNATAKIKVERTPHDARWYPAMPWDWLYGEGYWWFAPDYAWYRGFARWGCLAPRPFWFPWHPDPPELVLDREVAIGEDGSVEIEIDTALAKALHGDQDHRYSITAEVVDASRRTIVGTGEVLVAREPFRVFVWTDRGHYRIGDTVHARFQARTLDGQG
;
A
#
# COMPACT_ATOMS: atom_id res chain seq x y z
N ALA A 1 17.61 24.33 28.81
CA ALA A 1 18.09 23.39 27.78
C ALA A 1 18.76 22.23 28.51
N GLY A 2 18.51 20.98 28.11
CA GLY A 2 19.05 19.79 28.79
C GLY A 2 18.18 19.21 29.93
N GLU A 3 16.93 19.63 30.08
CA GLU A 3 15.97 19.01 31.01
C GLU A 3 14.95 18.17 30.22
N PHE A 4 14.82 16.89 30.54
CA PHE A 4 13.74 16.04 30.02
C PHE A 4 12.47 16.22 30.86
N ARG A 5 11.32 16.50 30.21
CA ARG A 5 10.02 16.64 30.86
C ARG A 5 9.01 15.70 30.20
N ARG A 6 8.38 14.82 30.99
CA ARG A 6 7.36 13.87 30.51
C ARG A 6 6.00 14.54 30.32
N GLY A 7 5.28 14.17 29.24
CA GLY A 7 3.90 14.58 28.96
C GLY A 7 3.75 15.57 27.80
N ASP A 8 2.49 15.87 27.42
CA ASP A 8 2.18 16.81 26.34
C ASP A 8 2.61 18.23 26.71
N GLN A 9 3.54 18.79 25.94
CA GLN A 9 4.04 20.15 26.12
C GLN A 9 3.91 20.93 24.81
N ARG A 10 3.27 22.11 24.85
CA ARG A 10 3.28 23.07 23.75
C ARG A 10 4.45 24.04 23.97
N GLY A 11 5.57 23.85 23.26
CA GLY A 11 6.76 24.72 23.35
C GLY A 11 7.90 24.30 22.42
N GLY A 12 8.88 25.18 22.18
CA GLY A 12 9.98 25.02 21.21
C GLY A 12 11.13 24.09 21.63
N GLY A 13 10.83 22.97 22.30
CA GLY A 13 11.82 21.93 22.62
C GLY A 13 11.91 20.83 21.56
N GLU A 14 12.97 20.00 21.62
CA GLU A 14 13.07 18.77 20.80
C GLU A 14 12.26 17.65 21.47
N TYR A 15 11.47 16.90 20.69
CA TYR A 15 10.83 15.69 21.17
C TYR A 15 11.87 14.59 21.41
N ALA A 16 11.68 13.79 22.45
CA ALA A 16 12.50 12.64 22.75
C ALA A 16 11.65 11.51 23.34
N ASN A 17 12.06 10.27 23.07
CA ASN A 17 11.44 9.03 23.53
C ASN A 17 12.25 8.41 24.68
N SER A 18 11.56 7.86 25.68
CA SER A 18 12.17 7.17 26.84
C SER A 18 11.84 5.68 26.93
N ILE A 19 11.18 5.08 25.92
CA ILE A 19 10.70 3.68 25.96
C ILE A 19 11.82 2.68 26.31
N GLU A 20 12.91 2.64 25.53
CA GLU A 20 14.00 1.68 25.77
C GLU A 20 14.72 1.93 27.10
N ARG A 21 14.87 3.21 27.47
CA ARG A 21 15.41 3.61 28.78
C ARG A 21 14.54 3.10 29.92
N ASP A 22 13.23 3.27 29.83
CA ASP A 22 12.28 2.88 30.87
C ASP A 22 12.18 1.36 30.99
N ARG A 23 12.14 0.65 29.86
CA ARG A 23 12.17 -0.82 29.83
C ARG A 23 13.46 -1.37 30.44
N THR A 24 14.61 -0.84 30.04
CA THR A 24 15.92 -1.25 30.60
C THR A 24 15.97 -1.01 32.11
N ARG A 25 15.49 0.16 32.57
CA ARG A 25 15.43 0.46 34.01
C ARG A 25 14.50 -0.50 34.76
N ALA A 26 13.35 -0.83 34.20
CA ALA A 26 12.42 -1.78 34.79
C ALA A 26 13.06 -3.18 34.90
N MET A 27 13.76 -3.65 33.86
CA MET A 27 14.49 -4.92 33.90
C MET A 27 15.61 -4.91 34.96
N GLN A 28 16.36 -3.81 35.08
CA GLN A 28 17.36 -3.65 36.15
C GLN A 28 16.73 -3.79 37.55
N LEU A 29 15.58 -3.15 37.78
CA LEU A 29 14.87 -3.21 39.06
C LEU A 29 14.34 -4.61 39.35
N MET A 30 13.79 -5.30 38.35
CA MET A 30 13.38 -6.70 38.49
C MET A 30 14.58 -7.58 38.86
N ARG A 31 15.74 -7.38 38.24
CA ARG A 31 16.97 -8.12 38.56
C ARG A 31 17.50 -7.84 39.97
N GLN A 32 17.39 -6.61 40.44
CA GLN A 32 17.75 -6.26 41.82
C GLN A 32 16.81 -6.90 42.84
N ALA A 33 15.53 -7.05 42.49
CA ALA A 33 14.53 -7.70 43.34
C ALA A 33 14.63 -9.23 43.35
N GLN A 34 15.11 -9.84 42.25
CA GLN A 34 15.18 -11.29 42.10
C GLN A 34 15.83 -12.05 43.30
N PRO A 35 17.03 -11.72 43.79
CA PRO A 35 17.62 -12.43 44.92
C PRO A 35 16.86 -12.24 46.23
N ILE A 36 16.11 -11.14 46.37
CA ILE A 36 15.24 -10.89 47.53
C ILE A 36 14.01 -11.80 47.45
N VAL A 37 13.45 -11.94 46.24
CA VAL A 37 12.26 -12.76 45.99
C VAL A 37 12.56 -14.26 46.10
N GLU A 38 13.73 -14.69 45.61
CA GLU A 38 14.19 -16.08 45.67
C GLU A 38 14.65 -16.51 47.08
N GLY A 39 14.69 -15.58 48.05
CA GLY A 39 14.94 -15.91 49.46
C GLY A 39 13.77 -16.65 50.13
N ASP A 40 14.00 -17.11 51.36
CA ASP A 40 13.06 -17.99 52.10
C ASP A 40 11.79 -17.29 52.63
N ASP A 41 11.69 -15.96 52.49
CA ASP A 41 10.62 -15.16 53.11
C ASP A 41 9.32 -15.07 52.28
N LEU A 42 9.33 -15.52 51.02
CA LEU A 42 8.17 -15.42 50.11
C LEU A 42 7.62 -16.79 49.71
N THR A 43 6.32 -16.86 49.47
CA THR A 43 5.68 -18.09 49.01
C THR A 43 6.02 -18.36 47.55
N THR A 44 5.95 -19.62 47.12
CA THR A 44 6.14 -19.97 45.69
C THR A 44 5.14 -19.25 44.78
N ASN A 45 3.93 -18.96 45.27
CA ASN A 45 2.94 -18.14 44.57
C ASN A 45 3.41 -16.69 44.36
N ASP A 46 4.00 -16.07 45.37
CA ASP A 46 4.55 -14.71 45.29
C ASP A 46 5.73 -14.67 44.32
N GLN A 47 6.62 -15.67 44.40
CA GLN A 47 7.74 -15.83 43.48
C GLN A 47 7.25 -16.04 42.04
N GLY A 48 6.25 -16.89 41.81
CA GLY A 48 5.66 -17.08 40.49
C GLY A 48 5.03 -15.81 39.92
N ASN A 49 4.32 -15.02 40.74
CA ASN A 49 3.76 -13.73 40.32
C ASN A 49 4.85 -12.69 40.01
N PHE A 50 5.99 -12.75 40.72
CA PHE A 50 7.15 -11.93 40.38
C PHE A 50 7.67 -12.27 38.97
N TYR A 51 7.88 -13.55 38.64
CA TYR A 51 8.34 -13.90 37.28
C TYR A 51 7.29 -13.65 36.20
N ARG A 52 6.00 -13.67 36.54
CA ARG A 52 4.93 -13.19 35.65
C ARG A 52 5.16 -11.72 35.27
N GLN A 53 5.35 -10.85 36.25
CA GLN A 53 5.63 -9.42 36.02
C GLN A 53 6.98 -9.21 35.34
N PHE A 54 7.97 -10.03 35.66
CA PHE A 54 9.27 -9.96 35.03
C PHE A 54 9.17 -10.33 33.54
N ALA A 55 8.45 -11.40 33.18
CA ALA A 55 8.19 -11.75 31.79
C ALA A 55 7.49 -10.60 31.04
N THR A 56 6.44 -10.01 31.61
CA THR A 56 5.77 -8.83 31.02
C THR A 56 6.71 -7.64 30.83
N THR A 57 7.66 -7.44 31.76
CA THR A 57 8.65 -6.36 31.68
C THR A 57 9.64 -6.60 30.53
N VAL A 58 10.11 -7.84 30.35
CA VAL A 58 11.00 -8.21 29.24
C VAL A 58 10.28 -8.05 27.89
N GLU A 59 9.00 -8.41 27.80
CA GLU A 59 8.21 -8.34 26.56
C GLU A 59 7.70 -6.92 26.24
N PHE A 60 7.79 -5.96 27.16
CA PHE A 60 7.18 -4.64 27.01
C PHE A 60 7.58 -3.95 25.69
N GLN A 61 6.59 -3.63 24.85
CA GLN A 61 6.75 -3.09 23.49
C GLN A 61 7.57 -3.94 22.51
N ARG A 62 7.80 -5.22 22.82
CA ARG A 62 8.51 -6.19 21.97
C ARG A 62 7.63 -7.37 21.61
N ASN A 63 6.38 -7.09 21.24
CA ASN A 63 5.40 -8.08 20.77
C ASN A 63 4.81 -7.68 19.41
N GLY A 64 4.04 -8.58 18.80
CA GLY A 64 3.48 -8.36 17.46
C GLY A 64 4.58 -7.97 16.46
N ASN A 65 4.45 -6.80 15.83
CA ASN A 65 5.41 -6.30 14.83
C ASN A 65 6.77 -5.88 15.42
N GLN A 66 6.91 -5.78 16.75
CA GLN A 66 8.16 -5.43 17.43
C GLN A 66 8.88 -6.65 18.04
N ALA A 67 8.32 -7.85 17.87
CA ALA A 67 8.90 -9.08 18.46
C ALA A 67 10.33 -9.39 17.96
N TRP A 68 10.72 -8.88 16.79
CA TRP A 68 12.09 -9.01 16.29
C TRP A 68 13.14 -8.46 17.26
N GLN A 69 12.80 -7.48 18.10
CA GLN A 69 13.68 -6.89 19.11
C GLN A 69 13.96 -7.80 20.31
N LEU A 70 13.25 -8.94 20.44
CA LEU A 70 13.56 -9.95 21.45
C LEU A 70 14.84 -10.73 21.15
N GLN A 71 15.38 -10.62 19.93
CA GLN A 71 16.67 -11.21 19.59
C GLN A 71 17.83 -10.47 20.26
N ASP A 72 17.65 -9.18 20.56
CA ASP A 72 18.67 -8.39 21.23
C ASP A 72 18.80 -8.82 22.69
N LEU A 73 20.03 -8.83 23.20
CA LEU A 73 20.30 -8.98 24.61
C LEU A 73 20.47 -7.59 25.22
N THR A 74 19.47 -7.10 25.95
CA THR A 74 19.55 -5.77 26.58
C THR A 74 20.69 -5.76 27.61
N ASP A 75 21.61 -4.81 27.46
CA ASP A 75 22.64 -4.53 28.47
C ASP A 75 21.97 -3.96 29.71
N LEU A 76 22.14 -4.64 30.85
CA LEU A 76 21.55 -4.23 32.12
C LEU A 76 22.55 -3.50 33.02
N ASP A 77 23.83 -3.39 32.62
CA ASP A 77 24.84 -2.63 33.36
C ASP A 77 24.78 -1.14 33.02
N THR A 78 24.27 -0.80 31.83
CA THR A 78 24.12 0.58 31.37
C THR A 78 22.66 0.95 31.17
N LEU A 79 22.35 2.25 31.31
CA LEU A 79 21.00 2.77 31.08
C LEU A 79 21.02 3.66 29.84
N PRO A 80 20.34 3.28 28.74
CA PRO A 80 20.44 3.98 27.47
C PRO A 80 19.89 5.40 27.56
N ASP A 81 20.45 6.33 26.79
CA ASP A 81 20.02 7.74 26.76
C ASP A 81 18.65 7.90 26.07
N TYR A 82 18.07 9.09 26.14
CA TYR A 82 16.81 9.40 25.46
C TYR A 82 16.99 9.45 23.94
N GLU A 83 16.09 8.79 23.21
CA GLU A 83 16.10 8.79 21.74
C GLU A 83 15.49 10.09 21.20
N LYS A 84 16.15 10.77 20.26
CA LYS A 84 15.61 12.00 19.65
C LYS A 84 14.46 11.71 18.69
N GLY A 85 13.43 12.55 18.72
CA GLY A 85 12.28 12.52 17.82
C GLY A 85 11.01 11.93 18.45
N TYR A 86 9.96 11.88 17.64
CA TYR A 86 8.76 11.12 17.96
C TYR A 86 9.00 9.64 17.68
N SER A 87 8.67 8.78 18.65
CA SER A 87 8.45 7.37 18.33
C SER A 87 7.14 7.27 17.57
N TYR A 88 7.22 7.10 16.25
CA TYR A 88 6.11 6.48 15.53
C TYR A 88 6.12 5.02 15.96
N GLY A 89 5.30 4.67 16.95
CA GLY A 89 5.12 3.30 17.39
C GLY A 89 4.72 2.43 16.21
N GLY A 90 5.71 1.78 15.60
CA GLY A 90 5.61 1.26 14.24
C GLY A 90 6.90 1.46 13.47
N GLY A 91 8.00 0.86 13.94
CA GLY A 91 9.06 0.48 12.99
C GLY A 91 8.47 -0.35 11.85
N GLU A 92 9.10 -0.33 10.67
CA GLU A 92 8.71 -1.14 9.52
C GLU A 92 8.42 -2.58 9.97
N ASN A 93 7.31 -3.17 9.52
CA ASN A 93 6.96 -4.53 9.89
C ASN A 93 8.00 -5.50 9.31
N LYS A 94 8.94 -5.91 10.16
CA LYS A 94 10.06 -6.80 9.79
C LYS A 94 9.69 -8.29 9.81
N GLY A 95 8.42 -8.67 10.02
CA GLY A 95 8.02 -10.09 10.12
C GLY A 95 8.71 -10.82 11.28
N ALA A 96 8.47 -12.13 11.39
CA ALA A 96 9.16 -12.95 12.39
C ALA A 96 10.65 -13.14 12.01
N PRO A 97 11.57 -13.07 12.97
CA PRO A 97 13.00 -13.08 12.68
C PRO A 97 13.51 -14.41 12.14
N VAL A 98 14.60 -14.33 11.37
CA VAL A 98 15.26 -15.48 10.76
C VAL A 98 16.76 -15.50 11.03
N ASP A 99 17.34 -16.69 11.05
CA ASP A 99 18.79 -16.88 11.17
C ASP A 99 19.51 -16.54 9.85
N SER A 100 20.85 -16.66 9.85
CA SER A 100 21.69 -16.43 8.66
C SER A 100 21.39 -17.38 7.49
N GLU A 101 20.69 -18.49 7.75
CA GLU A 101 20.26 -19.46 6.74
C GLU A 101 18.80 -19.21 6.31
N GLY A 102 18.18 -18.15 6.83
CA GLY A 102 16.83 -17.73 6.50
C GLY A 102 15.72 -18.61 7.11
N ARG A 103 16.02 -19.36 8.17
CA ARG A 103 15.07 -20.17 8.94
C ARG A 103 14.50 -19.39 10.13
N PRO A 104 13.26 -19.65 10.57
CA PRO A 104 12.66 -18.99 11.73
C PRO A 104 13.53 -19.12 13.00
N ILE A 105 13.71 -18.00 13.71
CA ILE A 105 14.35 -18.02 15.03
C ILE A 105 13.31 -18.34 16.11
N TYR A 106 13.64 -19.32 16.94
CA TYR A 106 12.83 -19.72 18.08
C TYR A 106 13.52 -19.33 19.39
N HIS A 107 12.74 -18.80 20.34
CA HIS A 107 13.24 -18.52 21.69
C HIS A 107 13.15 -19.79 22.54
N THR A 108 14.29 -20.46 22.73
CA THR A 108 14.43 -21.62 23.61
C THR A 108 14.50 -21.20 25.09
N VAL A 109 14.29 -22.15 26.00
CA VAL A 109 14.51 -21.91 27.43
C VAL A 109 16.02 -22.07 27.73
N PRO A 110 16.72 -21.04 28.24
CA PRO A 110 18.13 -21.16 28.61
C PRO A 110 18.29 -21.88 29.97
N GLU A 111 19.51 -22.34 30.27
CA GLU A 111 19.83 -22.99 31.56
C GLU A 111 19.63 -22.05 32.77
N SER A 112 19.95 -20.77 32.61
CA SER A 112 19.71 -19.72 33.61
C SER A 112 19.37 -18.39 32.92
N TYR A 113 18.93 -17.39 33.71
CA TYR A 113 18.68 -16.05 33.19
C TYR A 113 19.97 -15.40 32.63
N GLU A 114 21.12 -15.68 33.24
CA GLU A 114 22.44 -15.17 32.87
C GLU A 114 23.01 -15.87 31.64
N ALA A 115 22.66 -17.14 31.43
CA ALA A 115 23.05 -17.90 30.25
C ALA A 115 22.28 -17.49 28.98
N ALA A 116 21.23 -16.66 29.11
CA ALA A 116 20.45 -16.19 27.99
C ALA A 116 21.28 -15.32 27.04
N THR A 117 21.26 -15.65 25.75
CA THR A 117 21.93 -14.90 24.69
C THR A 117 21.03 -13.86 24.02
N SER A 118 19.76 -13.80 24.42
CA SER A 118 18.77 -12.85 23.92
C SER A 118 17.71 -12.55 24.99
N ASP A 119 17.02 -11.42 24.87
CA ASP A 119 15.90 -11.09 25.74
C ASP A 119 14.72 -12.04 25.55
N GLY A 120 14.54 -12.63 24.37
CA GLY A 120 13.55 -13.68 24.13
C GLY A 120 13.82 -14.94 24.96
N GLN A 121 15.09 -15.33 25.12
CA GLN A 121 15.47 -16.41 26.04
C GLN A 121 15.24 -16.01 27.50
N ARG A 122 15.52 -14.76 27.90
CA ARG A 122 15.20 -14.26 29.25
C ARG A 122 13.70 -14.31 29.52
N TRP A 123 12.89 -13.90 28.55
CA TRP A 123 11.43 -13.96 28.61
C TRP A 123 10.93 -15.42 28.76
N ARG A 124 11.45 -16.34 27.95
CA ARG A 124 11.14 -17.79 28.05
C ARG A 124 11.54 -18.38 29.38
N TRP A 125 12.70 -17.99 29.91
CA TRP A 125 13.15 -18.41 31.23
C TRP A 125 12.18 -17.92 32.32
N CYS A 126 11.77 -16.65 32.29
CA CYS A 126 10.79 -16.10 33.24
C CYS A 126 9.43 -16.81 33.16
N LEU A 127 8.89 -17.06 31.95
CA LEU A 127 7.64 -17.80 31.78
C LEU A 127 7.73 -19.23 32.31
N THR A 128 8.85 -19.92 32.04
CA THR A 128 9.07 -21.29 32.52
C THR A 128 9.18 -21.31 34.05
N ARG A 129 9.91 -20.35 34.63
CA ARG A 129 10.10 -20.25 36.08
C ARG A 129 8.79 -19.93 36.80
N MET A 130 7.93 -19.10 36.21
CA MET A 130 6.58 -18.81 36.68
C MET A 130 5.76 -20.10 36.87
N GLY A 131 5.72 -20.97 35.86
CA GLY A 131 4.96 -22.23 35.90
C GLY A 131 5.55 -23.27 36.85
N GLN A 132 6.88 -23.37 36.92
CA GLN A 132 7.59 -24.29 37.82
C GLN A 132 7.33 -23.98 39.31
N LEU A 133 7.34 -22.70 39.67
CA LEU A 133 7.11 -22.27 41.06
C LEU A 133 5.64 -22.32 41.44
N THR A 134 4.78 -21.94 40.50
CA THR A 134 3.33 -21.92 40.70
C THR A 134 2.67 -22.77 39.63
N PRO A 135 2.45 -24.08 39.88
CA PRO A 135 1.79 -24.96 38.92
C PRO A 135 0.42 -24.46 38.44
N ALA A 136 -0.29 -23.68 39.25
CA ALA A 136 -1.55 -23.03 38.87
C ALA A 136 -1.39 -21.97 37.75
N LEU A 137 -0.19 -21.39 37.58
CA LEU A 137 0.15 -20.44 36.52
C LEU A 137 0.79 -21.12 35.29
N GLN A 138 1.04 -22.43 35.32
CA GLN A 138 1.63 -23.16 34.18
C GLN A 138 0.80 -23.00 32.91
N ALA A 139 -0.52 -23.18 33.02
CA ALA A 139 -1.43 -23.01 31.89
C ALA A 139 -1.47 -21.57 31.35
N GLU A 140 -1.19 -20.56 32.20
CA GLU A 140 -1.04 -19.19 31.74
C GLU A 140 0.27 -19.01 30.97
N ALA A 141 1.38 -19.54 31.48
CA ALA A 141 2.69 -19.49 30.83
C ALA A 141 2.64 -20.07 29.41
N ASP A 142 2.05 -21.26 29.31
CA ASP A 142 1.90 -21.99 28.05
C ASP A 142 0.98 -21.25 27.09
N LEU A 143 -0.11 -20.64 27.59
CA LEU A 143 -1.02 -19.86 26.76
C LEU A 143 -0.35 -18.58 26.25
N THR A 144 0.36 -17.84 27.10
CA THR A 144 1.12 -16.65 26.68
C THR A 144 2.13 -17.01 25.60
N PHE A 145 2.80 -18.15 25.75
CA PHE A 145 3.73 -18.63 24.74
C PHE A 145 3.02 -19.04 23.43
N ALA A 146 1.90 -19.75 23.50
CA ALA A 146 1.11 -20.11 22.33
C ALA A 146 0.56 -18.88 21.58
N ASP A 147 0.07 -17.88 22.31
CA ASP A 147 -0.38 -16.59 21.75
C ASP A 147 0.77 -15.89 21.03
N PHE A 148 1.96 -15.85 21.63
CA PHE A 148 3.17 -15.28 21.01
C PHE A 148 3.55 -16.04 19.74
N GLN A 149 3.66 -17.37 19.80
CA GLN A 149 4.00 -18.21 18.64
C GLN A 149 2.97 -18.05 17.51
N GLN A 150 1.68 -17.99 17.85
CA GLN A 150 0.63 -17.73 16.88
C GLN A 150 0.77 -16.33 16.26
N SER A 151 1.14 -15.31 17.04
CA SER A 151 1.33 -13.94 16.52
C SER A 151 2.49 -13.81 15.53
N GLN A 152 3.52 -14.67 15.67
CA GLN A 152 4.72 -14.65 14.82
C GLN A 152 4.63 -15.61 13.63
N PHE A 153 4.04 -16.79 13.85
CA PHE A 153 4.09 -17.91 12.89
C PHE A 153 2.72 -18.38 12.39
N GLY A 154 1.64 -17.69 12.77
CA GLY A 154 0.30 -17.99 12.29
C GLY A 154 0.04 -17.46 10.88
N VAL A 155 -0.85 -18.12 10.13
CA VAL A 155 -1.21 -17.74 8.75
C VAL A 155 -1.79 -16.33 8.63
N GLN A 156 -2.37 -15.79 9.69
CA GLN A 156 -2.88 -14.42 9.72
C GLN A 156 -1.78 -13.36 9.58
N THR A 157 -0.51 -13.70 9.82
CA THR A 157 0.64 -12.80 9.63
C THR A 157 0.81 -12.36 8.18
N MET A 158 0.37 -13.18 7.21
CA MET A 158 0.39 -12.81 5.79
C MET A 158 -0.51 -11.60 5.49
N ARG A 159 -1.65 -11.44 6.17
CA ARG A 159 -2.57 -10.30 5.97
C ARG A 159 -1.92 -8.95 6.30
N GLN A 160 -0.89 -8.94 7.14
CA GLN A 160 -0.21 -7.71 7.56
C GLN A 160 0.63 -7.06 6.45
N TRP A 161 0.94 -7.80 5.36
CA TRP A 161 1.68 -7.29 4.20
C TRP A 161 0.76 -6.99 3.00
N GLY A 162 -0.55 -6.87 3.24
CA GLY A 162 -1.52 -6.66 2.16
C GLY A 162 -1.67 -7.87 1.22
N ILE A 163 -1.03 -9.00 1.54
CA ILE A 163 -1.31 -10.28 0.88
C ILE A 163 -2.76 -10.58 1.19
N ILE A 164 -3.58 -10.40 0.17
CA ILE A 164 -4.91 -10.98 0.13
C ILE A 164 -4.64 -12.47 0.13
N LEU A 165 -4.59 -13.06 1.35
CA LEU A 165 -4.70 -14.49 1.53
C LEU A 165 -5.79 -14.91 0.57
N PRO A 166 -5.55 -15.85 -0.37
CA PRO A 166 -6.53 -16.20 -1.37
C PRO A 166 -7.81 -16.54 -0.63
N ARG A 167 -8.71 -15.57 -0.50
CA ARG A 167 -10.06 -15.85 -0.08
C ARG A 167 -10.65 -16.48 -1.32
N ALA A 168 -11.83 -17.06 -1.20
CA ALA A 168 -12.66 -17.33 -2.37
C ALA A 168 -13.08 -16.01 -3.07
N ASP A 169 -12.20 -15.00 -3.12
CA ASP A 169 -12.41 -13.66 -3.62
C ASP A 169 -11.83 -13.38 -5.00
N GLN A 170 -10.92 -14.23 -5.47
CA GLN A 170 -10.59 -14.35 -6.88
C GLN A 170 -11.61 -15.31 -7.50
N GLY A 171 -12.23 -14.93 -8.61
CA GLY A 171 -13.33 -15.67 -9.23
C GLY A 171 -13.01 -17.14 -9.51
N ASP A 172 -14.03 -17.92 -9.84
CA ASP A 172 -14.01 -19.39 -10.08
C ASP A 172 -12.94 -19.93 -11.07
N GLY A 173 -12.03 -19.10 -11.60
CA GLY A 173 -10.91 -19.53 -12.42
C GLY A 173 -9.73 -20.02 -11.58
N ASP A 174 -9.62 -21.35 -11.45
CA ASP A 174 -8.36 -22.08 -11.24
C ASP A 174 -7.42 -21.51 -10.16
N MET A 175 -7.91 -21.37 -8.92
CA MET A 175 -6.96 -21.45 -7.81
C MET A 175 -6.43 -22.87 -7.77
N ASP A 176 -5.13 -23.02 -8.02
CA ASP A 176 -4.42 -24.27 -7.82
C ASP A 176 -4.63 -24.71 -6.36
N GLU A 177 -5.58 -25.62 -6.14
CA GLU A 177 -5.93 -26.17 -4.81
C GLU A 177 -4.72 -26.90 -4.19
N SER A 178 -3.63 -27.10 -4.96
CA SER A 178 -2.35 -27.67 -4.54
C SER A 178 -1.19 -26.68 -4.45
N GLY A 179 -1.43 -25.39 -4.69
CA GLY A 179 -0.38 -24.36 -4.69
C GLY A 179 0.32 -24.18 -3.33
N PRO A 180 1.48 -23.52 -3.29
CA PRO A 180 2.28 -23.34 -2.08
C PRO A 180 1.53 -22.59 -0.94
N TYR A 181 0.43 -21.92 -1.26
CA TYR A 181 -0.46 -21.19 -0.33
C TYR A 181 -1.83 -21.85 -0.11
N ALA A 182 -2.00 -23.12 -0.48
CA ALA A 182 -3.23 -23.86 -0.23
C ALA A 182 -3.40 -24.11 1.29
N LEU A 183 -3.92 -23.11 2.01
CA LEU A 183 -4.00 -23.10 3.48
C LEU A 183 -4.74 -24.31 4.04
N HIS A 184 -5.76 -24.78 3.30
CA HIS A 184 -6.56 -25.93 3.67
C HIS A 184 -5.76 -27.24 3.66
N THR A 185 -4.63 -27.30 2.94
CA THR A 185 -3.74 -28.48 2.87
C THR A 185 -2.73 -28.55 4.03
N LEU A 186 -2.61 -27.51 4.86
CA LEU A 186 -1.59 -27.45 5.90
C LEU A 186 -1.75 -28.57 6.94
N GLY A 187 -0.65 -29.30 7.17
CA GLY A 187 -0.51 -30.17 8.32
C GLY A 187 -0.63 -29.41 9.65
N GLU A 188 -0.84 -30.13 10.76
CA GLU A 188 -0.83 -29.49 12.08
C GLU A 188 0.56 -29.01 12.50
N ASP A 189 1.60 -29.70 12.03
CA ASP A 189 3.01 -29.36 12.16
C ASP A 189 3.49 -28.33 11.13
N GLU A 190 2.63 -27.92 10.21
CA GLU A 190 2.97 -27.01 9.13
C GLU A 190 2.30 -25.64 9.31
N THR A 191 2.98 -24.60 8.84
CA THR A 191 2.43 -23.26 8.76
C THR A 191 2.94 -22.51 7.54
N ILE A 192 2.29 -21.40 7.24
CA ILE A 192 2.78 -20.38 6.32
C ILE A 192 2.76 -19.07 7.08
N ALA A 193 3.89 -18.36 7.14
CA ALA A 193 3.98 -17.13 7.93
C ALA A 193 4.86 -16.08 7.25
N ARG A 194 4.65 -14.82 7.63
CA ARG A 194 5.54 -13.72 7.26
C ARG A 194 6.79 -13.74 8.14
N LEU A 195 7.91 -14.05 7.51
CA LEU A 195 9.24 -13.95 8.11
C LEU A 195 9.94 -12.66 7.63
N ALA A 196 11.07 -12.34 8.24
CA ALA A 196 11.87 -11.16 7.89
C ALA A 196 12.43 -11.18 6.47
N ASN A 197 12.55 -12.35 5.87
CA ASN A 197 13.00 -12.57 4.50
C ASN A 197 11.86 -12.97 3.54
N GLY A 198 10.60 -12.66 3.86
CA GLY A 198 9.46 -12.98 3.00
C GLY A 198 8.47 -13.95 3.61
N VAL A 199 7.50 -14.39 2.81
CA VAL A 199 6.51 -15.38 3.26
C VAL A 199 6.99 -16.78 2.93
N LYS A 200 7.03 -17.67 3.93
CA LYS A 200 7.49 -19.05 3.76
C LYS A 200 6.50 -20.06 4.33
N ARG A 201 6.38 -21.21 3.65
CA ARG A 201 5.77 -22.45 4.16
C ARG A 201 6.84 -23.30 4.81
N PHE A 202 6.64 -23.77 6.04
CA PHE A 202 7.63 -24.57 6.77
C PHE A 202 6.99 -25.41 7.88
N THR A 203 7.69 -26.45 8.30
CA THR A 203 7.34 -27.28 9.45
C THR A 203 7.85 -26.66 10.75
N MET A 204 7.04 -26.71 11.79
CA MET A 204 7.36 -26.21 13.13
C MET A 204 7.64 -27.37 14.09
N PRO A 205 8.73 -27.30 14.89
CA PRO A 205 8.91 -28.24 16.00
C PRO A 205 7.76 -28.14 17.00
N ASP A 206 7.37 -29.27 17.59
CA ASP A 206 6.21 -29.36 18.50
C ASP A 206 6.27 -28.37 19.68
N GLU A 207 7.46 -28.11 20.23
CA GLU A 207 7.66 -27.13 21.31
C GLU A 207 7.18 -25.73 20.92
N PHE A 208 7.38 -25.33 19.66
CA PHE A 208 7.11 -23.98 19.15
C PHE A 208 5.78 -23.88 18.42
N ASN A 209 5.09 -25.00 18.23
CA ASN A 209 3.89 -25.08 17.41
C ASN A 209 2.65 -24.67 18.23
N PRO A 210 2.01 -23.52 17.91
CA PRO A 210 0.85 -23.06 18.65
C PRO A 210 -0.32 -24.06 18.62
N VAL A 211 -0.53 -24.78 17.51
CA VAL A 211 -1.59 -25.80 17.43
C VAL A 211 -1.37 -26.90 18.46
N ARG A 212 -0.14 -27.39 18.62
CA ARG A 212 0.21 -28.41 19.61
C ARG A 212 0.03 -27.92 21.04
N ILE A 213 0.50 -26.71 21.34
CA ILE A 213 0.38 -26.12 22.68
C ILE A 213 -1.09 -25.89 23.04
N TYR A 214 -1.89 -25.32 22.13
CA TYR A 214 -3.33 -25.14 22.38
C TYR A 214 -4.07 -26.47 22.53
N GLN A 215 -3.70 -27.52 21.78
CA GLN A 215 -4.30 -28.85 21.94
C GLN A 215 -4.04 -29.42 23.34
N GLN A 216 -2.81 -29.27 23.86
CA GLN A 216 -2.46 -29.67 25.23
C GLN A 216 -3.27 -28.89 26.26
N LEU A 217 -3.34 -27.56 26.13
CA LEU A 217 -4.13 -26.71 27.02
C LEU A 217 -5.63 -27.00 26.96
N ALA A 218 -6.15 -27.28 25.77
CA ALA A 218 -7.55 -27.65 25.56
C ALA A 218 -7.91 -28.98 26.25
N ALA A 219 -6.96 -29.89 26.45
CA ALA A 219 -7.20 -31.13 27.19
C ALA A 219 -7.36 -30.91 28.71
N GLY A 220 -6.82 -29.82 29.26
CA GLY A 220 -6.90 -29.47 30.68
C GLY A 220 -8.30 -29.04 31.16
N GLU A 221 -8.44 -28.70 32.45
CA GLU A 221 -9.72 -28.33 33.09
C GLU A 221 -9.83 -26.84 33.48
N SER A 222 -8.82 -26.02 33.17
CA SER A 222 -8.79 -24.60 33.54
C SER A 222 -9.60 -23.72 32.58
N GLY A 223 -9.85 -22.46 32.96
CA GLY A 223 -10.44 -21.46 32.05
C GLY A 223 -9.62 -21.22 30.77
N TYR A 224 -8.32 -21.54 30.79
CA TYR A 224 -7.46 -21.49 29.61
C TYR A 224 -7.77 -22.61 28.59
N ALA A 225 -8.38 -23.71 29.03
CA ALA A 225 -8.81 -24.78 28.13
C ALA A 225 -9.91 -24.28 27.18
N GLU A 226 -10.85 -23.48 27.68
CA GLU A 226 -11.91 -22.86 26.87
C GLU A 226 -11.30 -21.93 25.81
N ARG A 227 -10.43 -21.00 26.25
CA ARG A 227 -9.75 -20.05 25.36
C ARG A 227 -8.93 -20.76 24.28
N SER A 228 -8.33 -21.91 24.61
CA SER A 228 -7.58 -22.74 23.66
C SER A 228 -8.47 -23.43 22.63
N HIS A 229 -9.69 -23.86 22.98
CA HIS A 229 -10.63 -24.37 21.97
C HIS A 229 -11.04 -23.27 20.98
N ALA A 230 -11.31 -22.06 21.46
CA ALA A 230 -11.64 -20.93 20.61
C ALA A 230 -10.46 -20.54 19.70
N ALA A 231 -9.23 -20.53 20.25
CA ALA A 231 -8.02 -20.27 19.48
C ALA A 231 -7.81 -21.31 18.38
N LEU A 232 -7.95 -22.61 18.67
CA LEU A 232 -7.85 -23.68 17.68
C LEU A 232 -8.90 -23.54 16.58
N ALA A 233 -10.16 -23.26 16.95
CA ALA A 233 -11.21 -23.06 15.97
C ALA A 233 -10.88 -21.89 15.02
N GLN A 234 -10.43 -20.75 15.57
CA GLN A 234 -10.01 -19.59 14.79
C GLN A 234 -8.79 -19.89 13.89
N ILE A 235 -7.78 -20.62 14.39
CA ILE A 235 -6.63 -21.04 13.59
C ILE A 235 -7.08 -21.86 12.38
N PHE A 236 -7.99 -22.82 12.58
CA PHE A 236 -8.49 -23.64 11.48
C PHE A 236 -9.39 -22.86 10.51
N GLU A 237 -10.12 -21.84 10.97
CA GLU A 237 -10.82 -20.91 10.06
C GLU A 237 -9.85 -20.08 9.22
N ASP A 238 -8.80 -19.53 9.84
CA ASP A 238 -7.79 -18.75 9.12
C ASP A 238 -6.97 -19.63 8.17
N ARG A 239 -6.82 -20.93 8.46
CA ARG A 239 -6.28 -21.95 7.56
C ARG A 239 -7.29 -22.47 6.52
N GLN A 240 -8.53 -21.97 6.47
CA GLN A 240 -9.59 -22.46 5.59
C GLN A 240 -9.94 -23.96 5.76
N GLN A 241 -9.64 -24.53 6.92
CA GLN A 241 -9.99 -25.90 7.30
C GLN A 241 -11.33 -25.91 8.04
N TYR A 242 -12.39 -25.46 7.38
CA TYR A 242 -13.69 -25.21 7.98
C TYR A 242 -14.31 -26.42 8.71
N PRO A 243 -14.22 -27.68 8.20
CA PRO A 243 -14.73 -28.83 8.94
C PRO A 243 -14.05 -29.01 10.31
N ARG A 244 -12.73 -28.77 10.37
CA ARG A 244 -11.94 -28.87 11.61
C ARG A 244 -12.27 -27.72 12.57
N ALA A 245 -12.40 -26.50 12.05
CA ALA A 245 -12.83 -25.36 12.83
C ALA A 245 -14.21 -25.60 13.47
N ALA A 246 -15.17 -26.12 12.69
CA ALA A 246 -16.49 -26.47 13.19
C ALA A 246 -16.45 -27.55 14.28
N GLU A 247 -15.54 -28.53 14.19
CA GLU A 247 -15.32 -29.52 15.24
C GLU A 247 -14.87 -28.87 16.56
N TRP A 248 -13.90 -27.96 16.51
CA TRP A 248 -13.40 -27.25 17.69
C TRP A 248 -14.44 -26.32 18.31
N TRP A 249 -15.23 -25.61 17.50
CA TRP A 249 -16.37 -24.83 18.00
C TRP A 249 -17.40 -25.72 18.70
N ARG A 250 -17.77 -26.86 18.11
CA ARG A 250 -18.68 -27.83 18.75
C ARG A 250 -18.13 -28.32 20.09
N LYS A 251 -16.85 -28.70 20.14
CA LYS A 251 -16.19 -29.15 21.39
C LYS A 251 -16.25 -28.06 22.46
N SER A 252 -15.94 -26.81 22.11
CA SER A 252 -16.02 -25.66 23.04
C SER A 252 -17.44 -25.48 23.59
N ILE A 253 -18.45 -25.43 22.71
CA ILE A 253 -19.86 -25.22 23.08
C ILE A 253 -20.37 -26.34 23.99
N GLN A 254 -20.10 -27.60 23.63
CA GLN A 254 -20.58 -28.76 24.37
C GLN A 254 -19.97 -28.85 25.77
N ARG A 255 -18.67 -28.52 25.89
CA ARG A 255 -17.91 -28.68 27.13
C ARG A 255 -18.15 -27.55 28.13
N PHE A 256 -18.14 -26.29 27.69
CA PHE A 256 -18.10 -25.16 28.62
C PHE A 256 -19.46 -24.48 28.86
N LYS A 257 -20.38 -24.49 27.87
CA LYS A 257 -21.73 -23.90 27.97
C LYS A 257 -21.76 -22.52 28.68
N ASP A 258 -20.76 -21.70 28.42
CA ASP A 258 -20.56 -20.40 29.05
C ASP A 258 -21.42 -19.29 28.42
N ASP A 259 -21.32 -18.07 28.96
CA ASP A 259 -22.03 -16.88 28.49
C ASP A 259 -21.74 -16.54 27.01
N GLN A 260 -20.61 -17.00 26.46
CA GLN A 260 -20.24 -16.83 25.05
C GLN A 260 -20.78 -17.94 24.14
N SER A 261 -21.51 -18.93 24.67
CA SER A 261 -22.08 -20.02 23.87
C SER A 261 -22.91 -19.52 22.69
N LYS A 262 -23.58 -18.37 22.81
CA LYS A 262 -24.34 -17.76 21.71
C LYS A 262 -23.45 -17.26 20.57
N SER A 263 -22.34 -16.58 20.87
CA SER A 263 -21.43 -16.08 19.84
C SER A 263 -20.68 -17.24 19.16
N LYS A 264 -20.28 -18.25 19.93
CA LYS A 264 -19.67 -19.48 19.41
C LYS A 264 -20.64 -20.26 18.52
N GLN A 265 -21.90 -20.38 18.94
CA GLN A 265 -22.93 -21.01 18.12
C GLN A 265 -23.14 -20.23 16.82
N ALA A 266 -23.19 -18.89 16.88
CA ALA A 266 -23.29 -18.07 15.68
C ALA A 266 -22.08 -18.25 14.72
N ARG A 267 -20.86 -18.40 15.25
CA ARG A 267 -19.66 -18.73 14.46
C ARG A 267 -19.75 -20.12 13.83
N LEU A 268 -20.17 -21.13 14.60
CA LEU A 268 -20.38 -22.47 14.09
C LEU A 268 -21.44 -22.48 12.98
N ASP A 269 -22.58 -21.83 13.20
CA ASP A 269 -23.69 -21.73 12.24
C ASP A 269 -23.26 -20.97 10.97
N GLN A 270 -22.35 -19.99 11.09
CA GLN A 270 -21.75 -19.31 9.94
C GLN A 270 -20.87 -20.25 9.10
N ILE A 271 -20.31 -21.31 9.68
CA ILE A 271 -19.54 -22.32 8.94
C ILE A 271 -20.47 -23.36 8.31
N ILE A 272 -21.33 -23.97 9.13
CA ILE A 272 -22.07 -25.19 8.72
C ILE A 272 -23.45 -24.91 8.14
N GLY A 273 -24.01 -23.72 8.41
CA GLY A 273 -25.34 -23.32 7.98
C GLY A 273 -25.35 -22.78 6.55
N ASN A 274 -26.55 -22.68 5.99
CA ASN A 274 -26.77 -22.04 4.70
C ASN A 274 -26.57 -20.54 4.86
N TRP A 275 -25.52 -20.01 4.23
CA TRP A 275 -25.14 -18.61 4.33
C TRP A 275 -24.85 -18.01 2.96
N GLY A 276 -25.24 -16.77 2.76
CA GLY A 276 -24.89 -16.01 1.56
C GLY A 276 -25.12 -14.52 1.70
N THR A 277 -24.43 -13.76 0.86
CA THR A 277 -24.48 -12.31 0.83
C THR A 277 -24.20 -11.78 -0.57
N PHE A 278 -24.82 -10.64 -0.89
CA PHE A 278 -24.37 -9.85 -2.04
C PHE A 278 -22.99 -9.26 -1.77
N GLU A 279 -22.19 -9.16 -2.83
CA GLU A 279 -20.98 -8.36 -2.85
C GLU A 279 -21.32 -6.90 -3.23
N GLN A 280 -20.35 -6.00 -3.14
CA GLN A 280 -20.55 -4.60 -3.51
C GLN A 280 -20.93 -4.49 -4.99
N VAL A 281 -21.99 -3.73 -5.28
CA VAL A 281 -22.47 -3.49 -6.64
C VAL A 281 -22.30 -2.02 -7.00
N GLN A 282 -21.85 -1.77 -8.23
CA GLN A 282 -21.79 -0.43 -8.82
C GLN A 282 -23.12 -0.10 -9.50
N THR A 283 -23.38 1.19 -9.69
CA THR A 283 -24.47 1.65 -10.56
C THR A 283 -24.30 1.09 -11.97
N GLN A 284 -25.40 0.63 -12.56
CA GLN A 284 -25.41 0.02 -13.89
C GLN A 284 -26.36 0.78 -14.81
N ALA A 285 -26.14 0.67 -16.12
CA ALA A 285 -27.07 1.26 -17.09
C ALA A 285 -28.38 0.47 -17.15
N ALA A 286 -29.51 1.16 -17.30
CA ALA A 286 -30.79 0.53 -17.56
C ALA A 286 -30.83 -0.14 -18.95
N GLY A 287 -31.61 -1.21 -19.09
CA GLY A 287 -31.86 -1.89 -20.38
C GLY A 287 -30.78 -2.86 -20.89
N SER A 288 -29.66 -3.01 -20.19
CA SER A 288 -28.55 -3.90 -20.60
C SER A 288 -28.52 -5.26 -19.89
N GLY A 289 -29.48 -5.54 -19.00
CA GLY A 289 -29.49 -6.74 -18.16
C GLY A 289 -28.57 -6.61 -16.96
N ALA A 290 -29.11 -6.08 -15.86
CA ALA A 290 -28.33 -5.81 -14.66
C ALA A 290 -27.95 -7.09 -13.89
N THR A 291 -26.74 -7.12 -13.34
CA THR A 291 -26.20 -8.26 -12.60
C THR A 291 -25.80 -7.88 -11.19
N VAL A 292 -25.87 -8.83 -10.26
CA VAL A 292 -25.34 -8.70 -8.90
C VAL A 292 -24.44 -9.88 -8.58
N GLU A 293 -23.31 -9.63 -7.93
CA GLU A 293 -22.43 -10.70 -7.46
C GLU A 293 -22.95 -11.25 -6.13
N PHE A 294 -23.10 -12.56 -6.03
CA PHE A 294 -23.62 -13.24 -4.84
C PHE A 294 -22.67 -14.32 -4.38
N ARG A 295 -22.20 -14.21 -3.13
CA ARG A 295 -21.35 -15.18 -2.46
C ARG A 295 -22.18 -16.04 -1.52
N PHE A 296 -22.00 -17.35 -1.54
CA PHE A 296 -22.74 -18.27 -0.68
C PHE A 296 -21.93 -19.51 -0.30
N ARG A 297 -22.38 -20.23 0.72
CA ARG A 297 -21.90 -21.55 1.14
C ARG A 297 -23.06 -22.43 1.56
N ASN A 298 -22.90 -23.75 1.41
CA ASN A 298 -23.81 -24.83 1.82
C ASN A 298 -25.23 -24.84 1.19
N ALA A 299 -25.75 -23.67 0.81
CA ALA A 299 -27.08 -23.52 0.26
C ALA A 299 -27.17 -24.06 -1.16
N ARG A 300 -28.29 -24.73 -1.46
CA ARG A 300 -28.62 -25.29 -2.78
C ARG A 300 -29.71 -24.53 -3.53
N GLN A 301 -30.34 -23.56 -2.88
CA GLN A 301 -31.38 -22.76 -3.49
C GLN A 301 -31.44 -21.36 -2.86
N ALA A 302 -31.64 -20.36 -3.71
CA ALA A 302 -31.89 -18.98 -3.33
C ALA A 302 -33.15 -18.44 -4.02
N THR A 303 -33.91 -17.65 -3.28
CA THR A 303 -35.03 -16.85 -3.79
C THR A 303 -34.65 -15.38 -3.74
N PHE A 304 -34.94 -14.63 -4.79
CA PHE A 304 -34.60 -13.23 -4.92
C PHE A 304 -35.85 -12.42 -5.24
N THR A 305 -36.02 -11.30 -4.54
CA THR A 305 -37.11 -10.35 -4.80
C THR A 305 -36.53 -8.97 -4.96
N ALA A 306 -37.11 -8.16 -5.86
CA ALA A 306 -36.75 -6.76 -6.01
C ALA A 306 -37.95 -5.85 -5.73
N GLN A 307 -37.77 -4.88 -4.83
CA GLN A 307 -38.75 -3.83 -4.56
C GLN A 307 -38.23 -2.50 -5.09
N ALA A 308 -39.07 -1.76 -5.81
CA ALA A 308 -38.71 -0.42 -6.27
C ALA A 308 -38.57 0.53 -5.08
N ILE A 309 -37.60 1.44 -5.13
CA ILE A 309 -37.39 2.47 -4.12
C ILE A 309 -37.93 3.79 -4.66
N ASN A 310 -38.74 4.49 -3.86
CA ASN A 310 -39.27 5.80 -4.18
C ASN A 310 -38.23 6.90 -3.88
N VAL A 311 -37.31 7.10 -4.82
CA VAL A 311 -36.24 8.11 -4.73
C VAL A 311 -36.81 9.53 -4.73
N ASP A 312 -37.94 9.76 -5.43
CA ASP A 312 -38.58 11.07 -5.47
C ASP A 312 -39.08 11.50 -4.08
N GLN A 313 -39.72 10.59 -3.36
CA GLN A 313 -40.15 10.84 -1.98
C GLN A 313 -38.95 11.03 -1.05
N LEU A 314 -37.87 10.26 -1.23
CA LEU A 314 -36.64 10.43 -0.46
C LEU A 314 -36.06 11.84 -0.62
N LEU A 315 -35.87 12.28 -1.87
CA LEU A 315 -35.35 13.62 -2.16
C LEU A 315 -36.31 14.73 -1.69
N ALA A 316 -37.62 14.53 -1.81
CA ALA A 316 -38.62 15.46 -1.30
C ALA A 316 -38.57 15.60 0.23
N ASP A 317 -38.40 14.49 0.95
CA ASP A 317 -38.25 14.47 2.41
C ASP A 317 -36.97 15.18 2.86
N VAL A 318 -35.83 14.92 2.19
CA VAL A 318 -34.55 15.61 2.46
C VAL A 318 -34.71 17.12 2.30
N LYS A 319 -35.30 17.57 1.18
CA LYS A 319 -35.57 18.99 0.92
C LYS A 319 -36.52 19.58 1.96
N SER A 320 -37.58 18.86 2.32
CA SER A 320 -38.58 19.31 3.30
C SER A 320 -37.97 19.43 4.71
N TYR A 321 -37.12 18.48 5.10
CA TYR A 321 -36.38 18.50 6.35
C TYR A 321 -35.46 19.72 6.43
N LEU A 322 -34.67 19.99 5.41
CA LEU A 322 -33.81 21.18 5.36
C LEU A 322 -34.61 22.49 5.40
N LYS A 323 -35.72 22.57 4.64
CA LYS A 323 -36.65 23.72 4.66
C LYS A 323 -37.35 23.94 6.00
N SER A 324 -37.49 22.89 6.83
CA SER A 324 -38.07 23.01 8.17
C SER A 324 -37.18 23.79 9.15
N ASN A 325 -35.95 24.12 8.75
CA ASN A 325 -34.96 24.83 9.57
C ASN A 325 -34.72 24.13 10.92
N PRO A 326 -34.23 22.88 10.91
CA PRO A 326 -34.02 22.10 12.12
C PRO A 326 -32.96 22.76 13.01
N LYS A 327 -33.19 22.74 14.33
CA LYS A 327 -32.27 23.34 15.31
C LYS A 327 -30.89 22.65 15.32
N GLN A 328 -30.87 21.35 15.02
CA GLN A 328 -29.67 20.52 14.89
C GLN A 328 -29.89 19.60 13.69
N LEU A 329 -28.85 19.40 12.86
CA LEU A 329 -28.95 18.50 11.72
C LEU A 329 -28.80 17.04 12.17
N ASP A 330 -29.82 16.25 11.89
CA ASP A 330 -29.75 14.80 11.79
C ASP A 330 -29.19 14.39 10.42
N TRP A 331 -27.95 13.91 10.42
CA TRP A 331 -27.25 13.48 9.20
C TRP A 331 -27.93 12.28 8.52
N ASN A 332 -28.66 11.44 9.25
CA ASN A 332 -29.40 10.32 8.67
C ASN A 332 -30.51 10.79 7.73
N GLN A 333 -31.07 11.98 7.99
CA GLN A 333 -32.11 12.57 7.15
C GLN A 333 -31.56 13.33 5.93
N LEU A 334 -30.24 13.48 5.81
CA LEU A 334 -29.57 14.19 4.72
C LEU A 334 -28.82 13.27 3.77
N GLN A 335 -28.22 12.20 4.30
CA GLN A 335 -27.39 11.28 3.51
C GLN A 335 -28.27 10.35 2.67
N ILE A 336 -28.27 10.60 1.35
CA ILE A 336 -28.94 9.75 0.35
C ILE A 336 -28.21 8.42 0.20
N ASP A 337 -26.88 8.42 0.32
CA ASP A 337 -26.04 7.22 0.18
C ASP A 337 -26.26 6.19 1.30
N ASN A 338 -26.76 6.63 2.47
CA ASN A 338 -27.04 5.76 3.61
C ASN A 338 -28.41 5.06 3.53
N LEU A 339 -29.07 5.08 2.37
CA LEU A 339 -30.41 4.55 2.17
C LEU A 339 -30.53 3.06 2.51
N GLY A 340 -29.48 2.27 2.30
CA GLY A 340 -29.47 0.83 2.62
C GLY A 340 -29.67 0.57 4.11
N TYR A 341 -28.90 1.25 4.95
CA TYR A 341 -29.03 1.17 6.40
C TYR A 341 -30.40 1.67 6.87
N ARG A 342 -30.90 2.77 6.31
CA ARG A 342 -32.20 3.33 6.67
C ARG A 342 -33.37 2.39 6.37
N LEU A 343 -33.33 1.73 5.21
CA LEU A 343 -34.36 0.78 4.80
C LEU A 343 -34.33 -0.51 5.62
N VAL A 344 -33.14 -1.02 5.92
CA VAL A 344 -32.96 -2.34 6.54
C VAL A 344 -32.92 -2.28 8.07
N GLU A 345 -32.13 -1.37 8.65
CA GLU A 345 -31.90 -1.29 10.09
C GLU A 345 -32.87 -0.31 10.78
N GLN A 346 -33.14 0.85 10.16
CA GLN A 346 -34.09 1.84 10.71
C GLN A 346 -35.55 1.58 10.29
N ASN A 347 -35.78 0.57 9.46
CA ASN A 347 -37.11 0.13 9.03
C ASN A 347 -37.95 1.26 8.39
N GLU A 348 -37.32 2.19 7.67
CA GLU A 348 -38.00 3.30 6.98
C GLU A 348 -38.74 2.85 5.71
N ARG A 349 -39.72 1.97 5.86
CA ARG A 349 -40.46 1.34 4.74
C ARG A 349 -41.26 2.31 3.88
N LYS A 350 -41.40 3.59 4.28
CA LYS A 350 -42.10 4.62 3.50
C LYS A 350 -41.50 4.88 2.12
N TYR A 351 -40.22 4.54 1.91
CA TYR A 351 -39.56 4.65 0.61
C TYR A 351 -39.61 3.36 -0.21
N LEU A 352 -40.14 2.26 0.34
CA LEU A 352 -40.31 1.00 -0.41
C LEU A 352 -41.63 1.04 -1.18
N GLY A 353 -41.51 0.86 -2.49
CA GLY A 353 -42.63 0.69 -3.41
C GLY A 353 -43.01 -0.77 -3.61
N ALA A 354 -43.69 -1.05 -4.72
CA ALA A 354 -44.13 -2.38 -5.08
C ALA A 354 -42.96 -3.34 -5.33
N GLN A 355 -43.18 -4.63 -5.06
CA GLN A 355 -42.32 -5.70 -5.57
C GLN A 355 -42.50 -5.77 -7.09
N VAL A 356 -41.40 -5.62 -7.82
CA VAL A 356 -41.39 -5.55 -9.29
C VAL A 356 -40.82 -6.81 -9.94
N ALA A 357 -40.11 -7.65 -9.17
CA ALA A 357 -39.58 -8.92 -9.64
C ALA A 357 -39.45 -9.94 -8.51
N ASP A 358 -39.53 -11.21 -8.90
CA ASP A 358 -39.32 -12.41 -8.08
C ASP A 358 -38.70 -13.49 -8.97
N TRP A 359 -37.58 -14.08 -8.55
CA TRP A 359 -36.95 -15.18 -9.25
C TRP A 359 -36.19 -16.08 -8.28
N SER A 360 -35.93 -17.33 -8.69
CA SER A 360 -35.20 -18.31 -7.90
C SER A 360 -34.05 -18.88 -8.70
N LEU A 361 -32.99 -19.29 -8.00
CA LEU A 361 -31.84 -19.96 -8.60
C LEU A 361 -31.49 -21.20 -7.79
N ASP A 362 -31.21 -22.29 -8.50
CA ASP A 362 -30.52 -23.43 -7.93
C ASP A 362 -29.04 -23.09 -7.77
N LEU A 363 -28.49 -23.46 -6.62
CA LEU A 363 -27.13 -23.16 -6.23
C LEU A 363 -26.34 -24.47 -6.08
N GLU A 364 -25.06 -24.41 -6.46
CA GLU A 364 -24.14 -25.54 -6.35
C GLU A 364 -23.03 -25.18 -5.36
N PRO A 365 -23.19 -25.49 -4.05
CA PRO A 365 -22.19 -25.14 -3.05
C PRO A 365 -20.92 -25.97 -3.22
N ARG A 366 -19.78 -25.38 -2.90
CA ARG A 366 -18.51 -26.11 -2.81
C ARG A 366 -18.51 -27.07 -1.62
N PRO A 367 -17.75 -28.19 -1.68
CA PRO A 367 -17.57 -29.06 -0.53
C PRO A 367 -16.85 -28.32 0.62
N GLU A 368 -16.81 -28.95 1.79
CA GLU A 368 -16.05 -28.48 2.96
C GLU A 368 -16.36 -27.05 3.43
N HIS A 369 -17.58 -26.56 3.17
CA HIS A 369 -18.06 -25.23 3.58
C HIS A 369 -17.31 -24.06 2.93
N PHE A 370 -16.65 -24.28 1.80
CA PHE A 370 -16.07 -23.19 1.01
C PHE A 370 -17.14 -22.28 0.41
N ASP A 371 -16.83 -21.00 0.36
CA ASP A 371 -17.65 -20.03 -0.35
C ASP A 371 -17.55 -20.26 -1.86
N ARG A 372 -18.68 -20.09 -2.54
CA ARG A 372 -18.79 -19.96 -4.00
C ARG A 372 -19.35 -18.60 -4.35
N ARG A 373 -18.91 -18.04 -5.46
CA ARG A 373 -19.43 -16.79 -6.01
C ARG A 373 -20.08 -17.04 -7.35
N ILE A 374 -21.20 -16.37 -7.58
CA ILE A 374 -21.90 -16.40 -8.85
C ILE A 374 -22.34 -15.00 -9.24
N THR A 375 -22.33 -14.73 -10.53
CA THR A 375 -23.02 -13.58 -11.12
C THR A 375 -24.50 -13.93 -11.26
N VAL A 376 -25.36 -13.22 -10.54
CA VAL A 376 -26.81 -13.35 -10.63
C VAL A 376 -27.34 -12.31 -11.62
N THR A 377 -27.86 -12.77 -12.76
CA THR A 377 -28.60 -11.91 -13.68
C THR A 377 -29.97 -11.58 -13.10
N THR A 378 -30.28 -10.29 -13.01
CA THR A 378 -31.57 -9.82 -12.54
C THR A 378 -32.54 -9.61 -13.72
N PRO A 379 -33.86 -9.77 -13.52
CA PRO A 379 -34.86 -9.42 -14.53
C PRO A 379 -35.12 -7.91 -14.63
N LEU A 380 -34.35 -7.07 -13.92
CA LEU A 380 -34.56 -5.62 -13.84
C LEU A 380 -34.03 -4.93 -15.09
N GLN A 381 -34.89 -4.13 -15.73
CA GLN A 381 -34.57 -3.43 -16.99
C GLN A 381 -34.85 -1.93 -16.94
N LYS A 382 -35.76 -1.47 -16.06
CA LYS A 382 -36.17 -0.07 -15.98
C LYS A 382 -35.22 0.71 -15.09
N ALA A 383 -34.96 1.96 -15.45
CA ALA A 383 -34.19 2.87 -14.60
C ALA A 383 -34.88 3.08 -13.24
N GLY A 384 -34.08 3.25 -12.19
CA GLY A 384 -34.53 3.41 -10.81
C GLY A 384 -33.61 2.72 -9.80
N ALA A 385 -33.91 2.93 -8.52
CA ALA A 385 -33.26 2.24 -7.42
C ALA A 385 -34.13 1.06 -6.94
N TYR A 386 -33.49 -0.07 -6.64
CA TYR A 386 -34.17 -1.28 -6.20
C TYR A 386 -33.52 -1.85 -4.94
N LEU A 387 -34.34 -2.24 -3.97
CA LEU A 387 -33.91 -3.09 -2.86
C LEU A 387 -34.03 -4.53 -3.32
N VAL A 388 -32.90 -5.16 -3.62
CA VAL A 388 -32.84 -6.58 -3.97
C VAL A 388 -32.61 -7.36 -2.67
N THR A 389 -33.50 -8.31 -2.39
CA THR A 389 -33.41 -9.20 -1.23
C THR A 389 -33.18 -10.62 -1.71
N GLY A 390 -32.11 -11.25 -1.24
CA GLY A 390 -31.80 -12.67 -1.48
C GLY A 390 -32.03 -13.47 -0.20
N LYS A 391 -32.89 -14.48 -0.26
CA LYS A 391 -33.20 -15.38 0.85
C LYS A 391 -32.81 -16.81 0.47
N LEU A 392 -31.91 -17.39 1.25
CA LEU A 392 -31.52 -18.79 1.11
C LEU A 392 -32.54 -19.71 1.78
N GLN A 393 -32.76 -20.87 1.17
CA GLN A 393 -33.55 -21.93 1.80
C GLN A 393 -32.86 -22.35 3.11
N ASP A 394 -33.61 -22.35 4.22
CA ASP A 394 -33.11 -22.69 5.57
C ASP A 394 -31.85 -21.92 6.00
N GLY A 395 -31.67 -20.71 5.47
CA GLY A 395 -30.48 -19.88 5.67
C GLY A 395 -30.79 -18.43 5.97
N ASN A 396 -29.77 -17.57 5.83
CA ASN A 396 -29.91 -16.14 6.07
C ASN A 396 -30.60 -15.39 4.92
N THR A 397 -30.95 -14.14 5.19
CA THR A 397 -31.43 -13.17 4.19
C THR A 397 -30.40 -12.06 4.04
N SER A 398 -30.00 -11.76 2.82
CA SER A 398 -29.10 -10.65 2.46
C SER A 398 -29.82 -9.64 1.56
N ARG A 399 -29.35 -8.40 1.55
CA ARG A 399 -29.96 -7.29 0.83
C ARG A 399 -28.90 -6.39 0.21
N VAL A 400 -29.21 -5.82 -0.95
CA VAL A 400 -28.36 -4.83 -1.64
C VAL A 400 -29.24 -3.79 -2.33
N ILE A 401 -28.74 -2.55 -2.43
CA ILE A 401 -29.35 -1.53 -3.29
C ILE A 401 -28.70 -1.61 -4.66
N LEU A 402 -29.52 -1.78 -5.70
CA LEU A 402 -29.11 -1.75 -7.09
C LEU A 402 -29.66 -0.48 -7.75
N TRP A 403 -28.77 0.36 -8.26
CA TRP A 403 -29.12 1.55 -9.05
C TRP A 403 -28.99 1.23 -10.55
N LEU A 404 -30.08 1.45 -11.28
CA LEU A 404 -30.11 1.39 -12.74
C LEU A 404 -30.37 2.78 -13.30
N ASP A 405 -29.41 3.34 -14.01
CA ASP A 405 -29.49 4.70 -14.53
C ASP A 405 -29.70 4.70 -16.06
N ASP A 406 -30.60 5.53 -16.55
CA ASP A 406 -30.72 5.85 -17.98
C ASP A 406 -30.10 7.22 -18.33
N THR A 407 -29.81 8.03 -17.31
CA THR A 407 -29.39 9.43 -17.42
C THR A 407 -28.36 9.75 -16.35
N ALA A 408 -27.33 10.52 -16.69
CA ALA A 408 -26.27 10.92 -15.78
C ALA A 408 -26.03 12.44 -15.82
N ILE A 409 -25.51 12.99 -14.72
CA ILE A 409 -25.09 14.39 -14.61
C ILE A 409 -23.58 14.44 -14.37
N VAL A 410 -22.85 15.19 -15.20
CA VAL A 410 -21.42 15.46 -15.04
C VAL A 410 -21.22 16.91 -14.65
N LYS A 411 -20.47 17.16 -13.56
CA LYS A 411 -20.08 18.50 -13.10
C LYS A 411 -18.59 18.71 -13.39
N LYS A 412 -18.26 19.76 -14.13
CA LYS A 412 -16.87 20.13 -14.47
C LYS A 412 -16.59 21.58 -14.11
N GLN A 413 -15.44 21.82 -13.50
CA GLN A 413 -14.98 23.16 -13.19
C GLN A 413 -14.28 23.82 -14.36
N LEU A 414 -14.60 25.08 -14.61
CA LEU A 414 -14.00 25.96 -15.62
C LEU A 414 -13.43 27.22 -14.92
N ASN A 415 -12.70 28.06 -15.66
CA ASN A 415 -12.17 29.32 -15.11
C ASN A 415 -13.32 30.26 -14.72
N GLY A 416 -13.57 30.40 -13.41
CA GLY A 416 -14.67 31.23 -12.88
C GLY A 416 -16.09 30.73 -13.17
N GLN A 417 -16.28 29.50 -13.66
CA GLN A 417 -17.60 28.94 -14.01
C GLN A 417 -17.70 27.44 -13.72
N LEU A 418 -18.92 26.91 -13.68
CA LEU A 418 -19.20 25.47 -13.55
C LEU A 418 -20.07 25.00 -14.71
N LEU A 419 -19.66 23.90 -15.35
CA LEU A 419 -20.42 23.22 -16.39
C LEU A 419 -21.15 22.02 -15.79
N TYR A 420 -22.44 21.93 -16.05
CA TYR A 420 -23.25 20.72 -15.83
C TYR A 420 -23.65 20.14 -17.18
N TYR A 421 -23.41 18.85 -17.38
CA TYR A 421 -23.79 18.12 -18.58
C TYR A 421 -24.73 16.98 -18.22
N VAL A 422 -25.89 16.91 -18.88
CA VAL A 422 -26.87 15.83 -18.74
C VAL A 422 -26.85 14.97 -19.99
N GLY A 423 -26.54 13.69 -19.81
CA GLY A 423 -26.38 12.75 -20.91
C GLY A 423 -27.04 11.40 -20.63
N ASP A 424 -27.26 10.63 -21.71
CA ASP A 424 -27.64 9.23 -21.62
C ASP A 424 -26.55 8.42 -20.91
N ALA A 425 -26.91 7.67 -19.88
CA ALA A 425 -25.95 6.95 -19.06
C ALA A 425 -25.20 5.84 -19.82
N SER A 426 -25.79 5.30 -20.89
CA SER A 426 -25.19 4.22 -21.67
C SER A 426 -24.38 4.71 -22.87
N THR A 427 -24.87 5.74 -23.57
CA THR A 427 -24.24 6.20 -24.81
C THR A 427 -23.48 7.52 -24.68
N GLY A 428 -23.63 8.24 -23.57
CA GLY A 428 -23.08 9.58 -23.40
C GLY A 428 -23.65 10.62 -24.38
N LYS A 429 -24.84 10.38 -24.94
CA LYS A 429 -25.48 11.32 -25.87
C LYS A 429 -26.17 12.43 -25.08
N PRO A 430 -26.17 13.68 -25.57
CA PRO A 430 -26.77 14.80 -24.85
C PRO A 430 -28.28 14.63 -24.67
N VAL A 431 -28.78 14.99 -23.49
CA VAL A 431 -30.22 15.04 -23.18
C VAL A 431 -30.63 16.51 -23.08
N GLY A 432 -31.10 17.06 -24.20
CA GLY A 432 -31.57 18.44 -24.26
C GLY A 432 -32.97 18.64 -23.65
N LYS A 433 -33.25 19.88 -23.22
CA LYS A 433 -34.49 20.29 -22.54
C LYS A 433 -34.82 19.50 -21.26
N ALA A 434 -33.82 18.88 -20.64
CA ALA A 434 -33.96 18.34 -19.29
C ALA A 434 -34.05 19.51 -18.31
N ASN A 435 -35.07 19.50 -17.44
CA ASN A 435 -35.18 20.45 -16.35
C ASN A 435 -34.28 20.01 -15.20
N VAL A 436 -33.28 20.83 -14.87
CA VAL A 436 -32.32 20.59 -13.80
C VAL A 436 -32.64 21.52 -12.64
N GLU A 437 -33.18 20.95 -11.55
CA GLU A 437 -33.40 21.64 -10.28
C GLU A 437 -32.09 21.66 -9.48
N PHE A 438 -31.66 22.84 -9.07
CA PHE A 438 -30.58 23.04 -8.12
C PHE A 438 -31.19 23.40 -6.76
N PHE A 439 -30.88 22.62 -5.74
CA PHE A 439 -31.29 22.89 -4.36
C PHE A 439 -30.05 23.02 -3.47
N GLY A 440 -29.88 24.19 -2.87
CA GLY A 440 -28.74 24.55 -2.05
C GLY A 440 -29.12 24.65 -0.58
N TRP A 441 -28.21 24.28 0.32
CA TRP A 441 -28.33 24.66 1.73
C TRP A 441 -26.99 25.00 2.38
N ARG A 442 -27.05 25.79 3.47
CA ARG A 442 -25.92 26.02 4.37
C ARG A 442 -26.37 26.22 5.80
N GLN A 443 -25.44 26.06 6.74
CA GLN A 443 -25.62 26.42 8.15
C GLN A 443 -25.02 27.80 8.43
N GLU A 444 -25.83 28.68 9.02
CA GLU A 444 -25.36 29.98 9.50
C GLU A 444 -25.39 30.02 11.03
N ARG A 445 -24.29 30.44 11.65
CA ARG A 445 -24.23 30.65 13.10
C ARG A 445 -24.94 31.95 13.48
N LEU A 446 -25.83 31.89 14.46
CA LEU A 446 -26.53 33.08 14.97
C LEU A 446 -25.58 33.93 15.85
N PRO A 447 -25.44 35.25 15.60
CA PRO A 447 -24.47 36.11 16.30
C PRO A 447 -24.63 36.15 17.83
N ASP A 448 -25.87 36.09 18.32
CA ASP A 448 -26.20 36.42 19.71
C ASP A 448 -26.38 35.20 20.63
N THR A 449 -25.99 34.00 20.19
CA THR A 449 -26.19 32.78 21.00
C THR A 449 -25.02 31.80 20.87
N LYS A 450 -24.59 31.22 21.99
CA LYS A 450 -23.57 30.15 22.00
C LYS A 450 -24.12 28.94 21.22
N ASN A 451 -23.50 28.63 20.08
CA ASN A 451 -23.68 27.39 19.28
C ASN A 451 -25.10 27.13 18.72
N ARG A 452 -25.88 28.17 18.40
CA ARG A 452 -27.10 27.97 17.61
C ARG A 452 -26.86 28.28 16.14
N PHE A 453 -27.40 27.42 15.29
CA PHE A 453 -27.35 27.54 13.85
C PHE A 453 -28.77 27.69 13.29
N ARG A 454 -28.89 28.34 12.13
CA ARG A 454 -30.07 28.26 11.27
C ARG A 454 -29.66 27.63 9.94
N VAL A 455 -30.56 26.87 9.34
CA VAL A 455 -30.41 26.35 7.99
C VAL A 455 -31.01 27.37 7.02
N VAL A 456 -30.21 27.77 6.03
CA VAL A 456 -30.66 28.59 4.91
C VAL A 456 -30.66 27.73 3.66
N THR A 457 -31.73 27.80 2.89
CA THR A 457 -31.92 27.01 1.66
C THR A 457 -32.18 27.93 0.49
N GLU A 458 -31.64 27.58 -0.67
CA GLU A 458 -31.89 28.24 -1.94
C GLU A 458 -32.30 27.22 -3.00
N ASN A 459 -33.05 27.64 -4.01
CA ASN A 459 -33.39 26.77 -5.12
C ASN A 459 -33.63 27.55 -6.40
N PHE A 460 -33.22 26.98 -7.51
CA PHE A 460 -33.52 27.45 -8.86
C PHE A 460 -33.56 26.27 -9.82
N ALA A 461 -33.99 26.49 -11.06
CA ALA A 461 -33.97 25.46 -12.08
C ALA A 461 -33.60 26.06 -13.44
N GLU A 462 -32.87 25.30 -14.23
CA GLU A 462 -32.50 25.63 -15.60
C GLU A 462 -32.79 24.45 -16.53
N SER A 463 -32.96 24.72 -17.82
CA SER A 463 -33.12 23.68 -18.83
C SER A 463 -31.84 23.47 -19.62
N THR A 464 -31.47 22.22 -19.88
CA THR A 464 -30.33 21.92 -20.76
C THR A 464 -30.58 22.43 -22.18
N ASP A 465 -29.52 22.91 -22.83
CA ASP A 465 -29.52 23.24 -24.27
C ASP A 465 -29.58 21.97 -25.15
N ALA A 466 -29.45 22.11 -26.47
CA ALA A 466 -29.52 20.97 -27.41
C ALA A 466 -28.35 19.98 -27.20
N GLU A 467 -27.24 20.47 -26.66
CA GLU A 467 -26.03 19.74 -26.34
C GLU A 467 -26.04 19.19 -24.91
N GLY A 468 -27.16 19.28 -24.19
CA GLY A 468 -27.31 18.72 -22.85
C GLY A 468 -26.57 19.52 -21.77
N MET A 469 -26.15 20.75 -22.05
CA MET A 469 -25.30 21.56 -21.16
C MET A 469 -26.09 22.63 -20.41
N ILE A 470 -25.57 22.99 -19.23
CA ILE A 470 -25.97 24.15 -18.42
C ILE A 470 -24.70 24.80 -17.87
N LEU A 471 -24.64 26.12 -17.96
CA LEU A 471 -23.62 26.97 -17.33
C LEU A 471 -24.33 27.92 -16.34
N PRO A 472 -24.66 27.47 -15.12
CA PRO A 472 -25.39 28.30 -14.17
C PRO A 472 -24.62 29.58 -13.88
N ASP A 473 -25.33 30.70 -13.71
CA ASP A 473 -24.70 31.94 -13.23
C ASP A 473 -24.11 31.67 -11.83
N ALA A 474 -22.83 32.01 -11.64
CA ALA A 474 -22.13 31.83 -10.37
C ALA A 474 -22.83 32.53 -9.20
N LYS A 475 -23.64 33.57 -9.48
CA LYS A 475 -24.47 34.26 -8.47
C LYS A 475 -25.65 33.43 -7.97
N LEU A 476 -26.20 32.54 -8.81
CA LEU A 476 -27.29 31.63 -8.43
C LEU A 476 -26.76 30.40 -7.70
N LEU A 477 -25.54 29.97 -8.04
CA LEU A 477 -24.89 28.80 -7.49
C LEU A 477 -23.77 29.21 -6.52
N ASN A 478 -24.16 29.82 -5.40
CA ASN A 478 -23.27 30.38 -4.39
C ASN A 478 -22.31 29.34 -3.77
N ASP A 479 -21.03 29.67 -3.61
CA ASP A 479 -19.97 28.82 -3.07
C ASP A 479 -20.01 28.61 -1.54
N ASP A 480 -20.78 29.43 -0.82
CA ASP A 480 -21.10 29.22 0.60
C ASP A 480 -22.09 28.05 0.84
N PHE A 481 -22.70 27.51 -0.22
CA PHE A 481 -23.76 26.50 -0.14
C PHE A 481 -23.28 25.12 -0.61
N GLN A 482 -23.90 24.07 -0.05
CA GLN A 482 -23.88 22.72 -0.59
C GLN A 482 -25.05 22.55 -1.53
N TRP A 483 -24.81 22.08 -2.76
CA TRP A 483 -25.83 21.97 -3.80
C TRP A 483 -26.05 20.52 -4.24
N ILE A 484 -27.32 20.14 -4.39
CA ILE A 484 -27.76 18.94 -5.11
C ILE A 484 -28.37 19.38 -6.44
N ALA A 485 -28.05 18.66 -7.52
CA ALA A 485 -28.65 18.86 -8.84
C ALA A 485 -29.55 17.68 -9.19
N ILE A 486 -30.77 17.92 -9.66
CA ILE A 486 -31.76 16.89 -10.00
C ILE A 486 -32.28 17.15 -11.40
N ALA A 487 -31.95 16.28 -12.35
CA ALA A 487 -32.40 16.38 -13.74
C ALA A 487 -33.65 15.52 -13.97
N ARG A 488 -34.64 16.09 -14.65
CA ARG A 488 -35.87 15.40 -15.08
C ARG A 488 -36.25 15.76 -16.50
N THR A 489 -36.91 14.85 -17.20
CA THR A 489 -37.51 15.12 -18.52
C THR A 489 -38.97 14.69 -18.55
N ASP A 490 -39.73 15.22 -19.50
CA ASP A 490 -41.13 14.80 -19.74
C ASP A 490 -41.24 13.32 -20.14
N SER A 491 -40.16 12.73 -20.66
CA SER A 491 -40.08 11.30 -20.99
C SER A 491 -39.90 10.39 -19.76
N GLY A 492 -39.78 10.96 -18.56
CA GLY A 492 -39.61 10.22 -17.31
C GLY A 492 -38.16 9.92 -16.92
N ARG A 493 -37.17 10.38 -17.71
CA ARG A 493 -35.74 10.29 -17.34
C ARG A 493 -35.46 11.04 -16.05
N PHE A 494 -34.56 10.49 -15.24
CA PHE A 494 -34.20 11.02 -13.93
C PHE A 494 -32.70 10.81 -13.67
N ALA A 495 -32.05 11.84 -13.13
CA ALA A 495 -30.70 11.76 -12.58
C ALA A 495 -30.55 12.72 -11.41
N HIS A 496 -29.64 12.41 -10.48
CA HIS A 496 -29.26 13.34 -9.43
C HIS A 496 -27.75 13.33 -9.19
N LEU A 497 -27.20 14.47 -8.79
CA LEU A 497 -25.83 14.62 -8.32
C LEU A 497 -25.92 15.13 -6.89
N GLY A 498 -25.49 14.30 -5.94
CA GLY A 498 -25.60 14.54 -4.49
C GLY A 498 -25.01 15.87 -4.01
N PHE A 499 -25.27 16.21 -2.74
CA PHE A 499 -24.79 17.46 -2.15
C PHE A 499 -23.28 17.59 -2.27
N SER A 500 -22.83 18.65 -2.92
CA SER A 500 -21.42 19.01 -3.01
C SER A 500 -21.23 20.53 -2.96
N GLY A 501 -20.10 20.96 -2.42
CA GLY A 501 -19.68 22.35 -2.50
C GLY A 501 -19.41 22.76 -3.95
N VAL A 502 -19.48 24.06 -4.20
CA VAL A 502 -19.07 24.65 -5.48
C VAL A 502 -17.88 25.57 -5.22
N TRP A 503 -16.91 25.53 -6.11
CA TRP A 503 -15.71 26.37 -6.04
C TRP A 503 -15.45 26.95 -7.42
N TYR A 504 -15.05 28.22 -7.48
CA TYR A 504 -14.75 28.94 -8.71
C TYR A 504 -13.25 29.24 -8.74
N GLY A 505 -12.48 28.33 -9.28
CA GLY A 505 -11.04 28.46 -9.38
C GLY A 505 -10.66 29.55 -10.36
N HIS A 506 -9.80 30.45 -9.90
CA HIS A 506 -9.04 31.34 -10.75
C HIS A 506 -7.71 30.65 -11.04
N TYR A 507 -7.54 30.13 -12.24
CA TYR A 507 -6.24 29.61 -12.67
C TYR A 507 -5.31 30.81 -12.94
N HIS A 508 -4.59 31.26 -11.91
CA HIS A 508 -3.50 32.23 -12.01
C HIS A 508 -2.16 31.50 -11.95
N ASP A 509 -1.51 31.33 -13.10
CA ASP A 509 -0.31 30.52 -13.21
C ASP A 509 0.93 31.42 -13.20
N GLN A 510 1.40 31.78 -11.99
CA GLN A 510 2.52 32.69 -11.75
C GLN A 510 3.87 32.18 -12.31
N HIS A 511 3.97 30.90 -12.65
CA HIS A 511 5.22 30.26 -13.08
C HIS A 511 5.59 30.49 -14.56
N TYR A 512 4.72 31.14 -15.34
CA TYR A 512 4.95 31.42 -16.78
C TYR A 512 5.74 32.70 -17.09
N HIS A 513 6.36 33.33 -16.08
CA HIS A 513 7.14 34.57 -16.26
C HIS A 513 8.49 34.57 -15.50
N ASP A 514 9.09 33.39 -15.27
CA ASP A 514 10.38 33.28 -14.57
C ASP A 514 11.57 33.36 -15.54
N THR A 515 12.68 33.95 -15.08
CA THR A 515 14.00 33.79 -15.71
C THR A 515 14.74 32.60 -15.09
N LYS A 516 15.27 31.70 -15.92
CA LYS A 516 16.02 30.51 -15.49
C LYS A 516 17.47 30.54 -16.02
N ILE A 517 18.38 29.94 -15.27
CA ILE A 517 19.78 29.71 -15.65
C ILE A 517 20.05 28.21 -15.59
N ILE A 518 20.52 27.63 -16.68
CA ILE A 518 20.97 26.24 -16.75
C ILE A 518 22.49 26.24 -16.82
N THR A 519 23.12 25.46 -15.94
CA THR A 519 24.58 25.36 -15.85
C THR A 519 24.99 23.90 -15.90
N ILE A 520 25.97 23.57 -16.75
CA ILE A 520 26.52 22.21 -16.87
C ILE A 520 28.04 22.23 -16.90
N THR A 521 28.65 21.11 -16.52
CA THR A 521 30.06 20.79 -16.72
C THR A 521 30.18 19.51 -17.56
N ASP A 522 31.33 19.30 -18.21
CA ASP A 522 31.53 18.09 -19.05
C ASP A 522 31.54 16.79 -18.23
N ARG A 523 31.86 16.87 -16.93
CA ARG A 523 31.89 15.74 -15.99
C ARG A 523 31.40 16.15 -14.60
N PRO A 524 30.86 15.21 -13.81
CA PRO A 524 30.45 15.48 -12.43
C PRO A 524 31.63 15.53 -11.43
N VAL A 525 32.73 14.81 -11.72
CA VAL A 525 33.91 14.69 -10.84
C VAL A 525 35.21 14.81 -11.64
N TYR A 526 36.18 15.54 -11.09
CA TYR A 526 37.51 15.77 -11.65
C TYR A 526 38.62 15.33 -10.68
N ARG A 527 39.83 15.18 -11.20
CA ARG A 527 41.06 15.08 -10.41
C ARG A 527 41.85 16.38 -10.50
N PRO A 528 42.77 16.65 -9.56
CA PRO A 528 43.78 17.68 -9.76
C PRO A 528 44.48 17.53 -11.12
N ASP A 529 44.92 18.63 -11.71
CA ASP A 529 45.55 18.70 -13.05
C ASP A 529 44.60 18.41 -14.24
N GLN A 530 43.28 18.36 -14.02
CA GLN A 530 42.29 18.23 -15.10
C GLN A 530 41.66 19.58 -15.48
N LYS A 531 41.24 19.69 -16.74
CA LYS A 531 40.46 20.85 -17.22
C LYS A 531 38.96 20.62 -16.98
N VAL A 532 38.32 21.58 -16.33
CA VAL A 532 36.87 21.67 -16.17
C VAL A 532 36.31 22.51 -17.31
N GLN A 533 35.45 21.93 -18.14
CA GLN A 533 34.71 22.68 -19.15
C GLN A 533 33.30 22.95 -18.66
N PHE A 534 32.83 24.19 -18.76
CA PHE A 534 31.51 24.59 -18.28
C PHE A 534 30.74 25.40 -19.32
N LYS A 535 29.40 25.33 -19.22
CA LYS A 535 28.47 26.10 -20.06
C LYS A 535 27.29 26.61 -19.24
N PHE A 536 26.87 27.84 -19.52
CA PHE A 536 25.67 28.47 -18.98
C PHE A 536 24.70 28.80 -20.11
N TRP A 537 23.40 28.75 -19.82
CA TRP A 537 22.31 29.25 -20.66
C TRP A 537 21.30 30.00 -19.81
N MET A 538 20.91 31.20 -20.24
CA MET A 538 19.91 32.03 -19.56
C MET A 538 18.67 32.18 -20.44
N ARG A 539 17.46 31.99 -19.89
CA ARG A 539 16.19 32.03 -20.63
C ARG A 539 15.04 32.61 -19.81
N GLU A 540 14.08 33.24 -20.48
CA GLU A 540 12.76 33.55 -19.92
C GLU A 540 11.77 32.41 -20.26
N THR A 541 10.97 31.97 -19.29
CA THR A 541 10.08 30.80 -19.43
C THR A 541 8.65 31.23 -19.77
N ARG A 542 8.37 31.46 -21.06
CA ARG A 542 7.07 31.97 -21.53
C ARG A 542 6.70 31.44 -22.94
N TYR A 543 5.44 31.09 -23.18
CA TYR A 543 4.99 30.46 -24.45
C TYR A 543 4.74 31.44 -25.61
N ASP A 544 4.56 32.74 -25.33
CA ASP A 544 4.28 33.80 -26.31
C ASP A 544 5.47 34.77 -26.47
N LEU A 545 6.70 34.24 -26.45
CA LEU A 545 7.90 35.03 -26.77
C LEU A 545 8.02 35.21 -28.29
N GLU A 546 8.35 36.44 -28.71
CA GLU A 546 8.79 36.71 -30.08
C GLU A 546 10.21 36.16 -30.31
N ASP A 547 10.61 35.96 -31.57
CA ASP A 547 11.94 35.43 -31.91
C ASP A 547 13.07 36.34 -31.39
N GLY A 548 13.92 35.79 -30.50
CA GLY A 548 15.11 36.44 -29.95
C GLY A 548 15.30 36.22 -28.44
N ASP A 549 16.54 36.16 -27.96
CA ASP A 549 16.82 36.09 -26.52
C ASP A 549 17.18 37.47 -25.95
N ARG A 550 16.48 37.89 -24.89
CA ARG A 550 16.83 39.08 -24.10
C ARG A 550 18.26 39.04 -23.57
N PHE A 551 18.83 37.85 -23.37
CA PHE A 551 20.19 37.64 -22.89
C PHE A 551 21.24 37.52 -24.00
N ALA A 552 20.89 37.75 -25.27
CA ALA A 552 21.84 37.67 -26.38
C ALA A 552 22.90 38.79 -26.34
N ASN A 553 24.16 38.45 -26.62
CA ASN A 553 25.29 39.39 -26.73
C ASN A 553 25.54 40.29 -25.51
N LEU A 554 25.21 39.79 -24.30
CA LEU A 554 25.44 40.49 -23.03
C LEU A 554 26.70 39.96 -22.33
N LYS A 555 27.29 40.79 -21.47
CA LYS A 555 28.51 40.44 -20.72
C LYS A 555 28.17 39.94 -19.32
N PHE A 556 28.74 38.80 -18.94
CA PHE A 556 28.63 38.22 -17.61
C PHE A 556 30.01 37.88 -17.05
N THR A 557 30.20 38.05 -15.75
CA THR A 557 31.41 37.61 -15.04
C THR A 557 31.15 36.23 -14.46
N VAL A 558 31.97 35.24 -14.83
CA VAL A 558 31.96 33.90 -14.22
C VAL A 558 33.00 33.85 -13.11
N ARG A 559 32.62 33.32 -11.95
CA ARG A 559 33.47 33.07 -10.78
C ARG A 559 33.44 31.61 -10.37
N ILE A 560 34.58 31.05 -9.98
CA ILE A 560 34.66 29.73 -9.35
C ILE A 560 35.27 29.87 -7.97
N HIS A 561 34.60 29.30 -6.98
CA HIS A 561 35.07 29.19 -5.60
C HIS A 561 35.43 27.74 -5.27
N ASP A 562 36.51 27.57 -4.52
CA ASP A 562 36.93 26.29 -3.97
C ASP A 562 36.01 25.83 -2.79
N PRO A 563 36.24 24.63 -2.20
CA PRO A 563 35.44 24.14 -1.09
C PRO A 563 35.47 25.00 0.18
N GLN A 564 36.45 25.89 0.33
CA GLN A 564 36.55 26.83 1.45
C GLN A 564 35.87 28.18 1.15
N GLY A 565 35.36 28.37 -0.08
CA GLY A 565 34.76 29.61 -0.53
C GLY A 565 35.77 30.63 -1.07
N THR A 566 37.03 30.25 -1.27
CA THR A 566 38.05 31.12 -1.86
C THR A 566 37.84 31.19 -3.37
N GLU A 567 37.87 32.40 -3.93
CA GLU A 567 37.79 32.58 -5.38
C GLU A 567 39.09 32.11 -6.05
N VAL A 568 38.97 31.13 -6.94
CA VAL A 568 40.10 30.52 -7.66
C VAL A 568 40.09 30.82 -9.16
N PHE A 569 39.00 31.41 -9.67
CA PHE A 569 38.85 31.80 -11.07
C PHE A 569 37.85 32.95 -11.21
N GLN A 570 38.20 33.95 -12.02
CA GLN A 570 37.29 35.02 -12.44
C GLN A 570 37.56 35.42 -13.89
N GLN A 571 36.53 35.40 -14.74
CA GLN A 571 36.66 35.84 -16.13
C GLN A 571 35.33 36.38 -16.69
N VAL A 572 35.41 37.38 -17.56
CA VAL A 572 34.24 37.96 -18.25
C VAL A 572 34.02 37.24 -19.58
N TYR A 573 32.79 36.81 -19.82
CA TYR A 573 32.33 36.18 -21.05
C TYR A 573 31.21 37.00 -21.68
N THR A 574 31.05 36.89 -23.00
CA THR A 574 29.90 37.46 -23.73
C THR A 574 29.02 36.31 -24.19
N THR A 575 27.71 36.42 -24.00
CA THR A 575 26.75 35.41 -24.47
C THR A 575 26.61 35.42 -25.98
N ASP A 576 26.29 34.26 -26.55
CA ASP A 576 25.94 34.10 -27.96
C ASP A 576 24.52 34.63 -28.25
N GLU A 577 24.06 34.49 -29.50
CA GLU A 577 22.73 34.89 -29.96
C GLU A 577 21.58 34.12 -29.26
N PHE A 578 21.91 33.04 -28.55
CA PHE A 578 20.98 32.16 -27.84
C PHE A 578 21.08 32.32 -26.31
N GLY A 579 21.74 33.37 -25.81
CA GLY A 579 21.87 33.62 -24.37
C GLY A 579 22.80 32.63 -23.65
N GLY A 580 23.67 31.92 -24.37
CA GLY A 580 24.61 30.93 -23.84
C GLY A 580 26.05 31.43 -23.77
N LEU A 581 26.85 30.92 -22.82
CA LEU A 581 28.30 31.15 -22.76
C LEU A 581 29.03 29.88 -22.31
N SER A 582 30.26 29.68 -22.75
CA SER A 582 31.10 28.53 -22.39
C SER A 582 32.52 28.94 -22.06
N GLY A 583 33.16 28.24 -21.12
CA GLY A 583 34.54 28.49 -20.69
C GLY A 583 35.23 27.23 -20.17
N GLU A 584 36.52 27.38 -19.86
CA GLU A 584 37.32 26.33 -19.24
C GLU A 584 38.12 26.85 -18.05
N TYR A 585 38.37 25.96 -17.08
CA TYR A 585 39.22 26.21 -15.92
C TYR A 585 40.17 25.01 -15.72
N ALA A 586 41.47 25.26 -15.75
CA ALA A 586 42.47 24.23 -15.48
C ALA A 586 42.69 24.11 -13.96
N LEU A 587 42.38 22.95 -13.39
CA LEU A 587 42.62 22.69 -11.97
C LEU A 587 44.12 22.57 -11.72
N PRO A 588 44.69 23.29 -10.74
CA PRO A 588 46.10 23.14 -10.39
C PRO A 588 46.39 21.72 -9.83
N PRO A 589 47.64 21.24 -9.90
CA PRO A 589 48.05 19.96 -9.29
C PRO A 589 47.76 19.88 -7.78
N GLU A 590 47.81 21.02 -7.11
CA GLU A 590 47.49 21.22 -5.69
C GLU A 590 46.02 21.61 -5.44
N ALA A 591 45.12 21.40 -6.41
CA ALA A 591 43.70 21.67 -6.24
C ALA A 591 43.14 20.92 -5.02
N MET A 592 42.42 21.65 -4.17
CA MET A 592 41.75 21.07 -3.01
C MET A 592 40.72 20.02 -3.43
N LEU A 593 40.66 18.92 -2.69
CA LEU A 593 39.60 17.94 -2.87
C LEU A 593 38.30 18.46 -2.23
N GLY A 594 37.17 18.25 -2.90
CA GLY A 594 35.85 18.68 -2.41
C GLY A 594 34.96 19.30 -3.49
N GLN A 595 33.89 19.96 -3.07
CA GLN A 595 32.92 20.60 -3.95
C GLN A 595 33.31 22.04 -4.29
N TYR A 596 33.41 22.34 -5.58
CA TYR A 596 33.64 23.69 -6.11
C TYR A 596 32.31 24.30 -6.55
N ARG A 597 32.17 25.61 -6.38
CA ARG A 597 30.98 26.36 -6.80
C ARG A 597 31.32 27.28 -7.96
N LEU A 598 30.58 27.19 -9.05
CA LEU A 598 30.74 28.04 -10.23
C LEU A 598 29.49 28.89 -10.44
N ALA A 599 29.62 30.19 -10.64
CA ALA A 599 28.48 31.10 -10.73
C ALA A 599 28.74 32.28 -11.66
N ILE A 600 27.66 32.89 -12.16
CA ILE A 600 27.69 34.21 -12.79
C ILE A 600 27.25 35.29 -11.80
N ASP A 601 27.89 36.46 -11.88
CA ASP A 601 27.49 37.64 -11.12
C ASP A 601 26.05 38.05 -11.46
N HIS A 602 25.33 38.60 -10.47
CA HIS A 602 23.96 39.04 -10.67
C HIS A 602 23.92 40.30 -11.56
N ALA A 603 23.70 40.11 -12.85
CA ALA A 603 23.68 41.16 -13.87
C ALA A 603 22.42 41.01 -14.75
N HIS A 604 21.94 42.12 -15.33
CA HIS A 604 20.79 42.10 -16.24
C HIS A 604 19.50 41.47 -15.67
N GLY A 605 19.36 41.41 -14.34
CA GLY A 605 18.20 40.81 -13.66
C GLY A 605 18.27 39.30 -13.47
N VAL A 606 19.43 38.68 -13.69
CA VAL A 606 19.65 37.23 -13.59
C VAL A 606 20.99 36.94 -12.89
N GLY A 607 21.03 35.92 -12.02
CA GLY A 607 22.23 35.49 -11.32
C GLY A 607 22.07 34.07 -10.75
N GLY A 608 23.14 33.27 -10.76
CA GLY A 608 23.08 31.86 -10.35
C GLY A 608 24.24 31.03 -10.89
N GLY A 609 24.18 29.71 -10.72
CA GLY A 609 25.27 28.82 -11.13
C GLY A 609 25.10 27.37 -10.69
N GLY A 610 26.19 26.60 -10.81
CA GLY A 610 26.26 25.18 -10.51
C GLY A 610 27.46 24.79 -9.64
N SER A 611 27.77 23.50 -9.58
CA SER A 611 28.90 22.97 -8.82
C SER A 611 29.51 21.74 -9.50
N PHE A 612 30.78 21.47 -9.22
CA PHE A 612 31.48 20.23 -9.59
C PHE A 612 32.33 19.70 -8.42
N ARG A 613 32.77 18.45 -8.46
CA ARG A 613 33.62 17.85 -7.41
C ARG A 613 35.04 17.54 -7.89
N VAL A 614 36.00 17.59 -6.97
CA VAL A 614 37.39 17.15 -7.19
C VAL A 614 37.75 16.09 -6.15
N GLU A 615 38.14 14.88 -6.57
CA GLU A 615 38.43 13.73 -5.67
C GLU A 615 39.64 12.90 -6.15
N GLU A 616 40.25 12.12 -5.26
CA GLU A 616 41.33 11.16 -5.59
C GLU A 616 40.77 9.73 -5.65
N TYR A 617 40.77 9.08 -6.82
CA TYR A 617 40.29 7.71 -7.00
C TYR A 617 41.40 6.76 -7.48
N LYS A 618 41.48 5.56 -6.89
CA LYS A 618 42.45 4.49 -7.20
C LYS A 618 41.74 3.25 -7.77
N LYS A 619 42.26 2.70 -8.87
CA LYS A 619 41.68 1.55 -9.57
C LYS A 619 41.87 0.23 -8.76
N PRO A 620 40.85 -0.64 -8.65
CA PRO A 620 40.95 -1.95 -8.00
C PRO A 620 41.96 -2.91 -8.66
N GLU A 621 42.33 -3.98 -7.94
CA GLU A 621 43.29 -5.02 -8.39
C GLU A 621 42.62 -6.29 -8.97
N PHE A 622 41.33 -6.49 -8.71
CA PHE A 622 40.50 -7.56 -9.27
C PHE A 622 39.07 -7.06 -9.53
N GLU A 623 38.32 -7.83 -10.31
CA GLU A 623 36.92 -7.58 -10.64
C GLU A 623 36.03 -8.74 -10.19
N VAL A 624 34.77 -8.42 -9.90
CA VAL A 624 33.70 -9.38 -9.59
C VAL A 624 32.61 -9.18 -10.61
N LEU A 625 32.30 -10.24 -11.36
CA LEU A 625 31.30 -10.27 -12.42
C LEU A 625 30.15 -11.16 -11.97
N VAL A 626 28.93 -10.74 -12.25
CA VAL A 626 27.73 -11.56 -12.04
C VAL A 626 27.15 -11.90 -13.41
N GLU A 627 27.31 -13.16 -13.80
CA GLU A 627 26.77 -13.73 -15.04
C GLU A 627 25.33 -14.18 -14.79
N ALA A 628 24.37 -13.34 -15.17
CA ALA A 628 22.95 -13.60 -15.13
C ALA A 628 22.39 -13.77 -16.57
N PRO A 629 21.24 -14.45 -16.76
CA PRO A 629 20.60 -14.52 -18.07
C PRO A 629 20.34 -13.13 -18.65
N SER A 630 20.71 -12.92 -19.92
CA SER A 630 20.53 -11.65 -20.62
C SER A 630 19.11 -11.44 -21.14
N GLU A 631 18.37 -12.53 -21.34
CA GLU A 631 16.97 -12.49 -21.78
C GLU A 631 16.04 -12.59 -20.57
N PRO A 632 14.86 -11.93 -20.60
CA PRO A 632 13.87 -12.07 -19.55
C PRO A 632 13.44 -13.53 -19.38
N VAL A 633 13.44 -14.02 -18.14
CA VAL A 633 13.01 -15.37 -17.81
C VAL A 633 11.51 -15.39 -17.50
N GLN A 634 10.83 -16.49 -17.76
CA GLN A 634 9.41 -16.62 -17.47
C GLN A 634 9.15 -16.73 -15.95
N LEU A 635 8.17 -15.98 -15.46
CA LEU A 635 7.76 -16.04 -14.07
C LEU A 635 7.22 -17.43 -13.68
N GLY A 636 7.86 -18.02 -12.67
CA GLY A 636 7.64 -19.38 -12.19
C GLY A 636 8.80 -20.34 -12.46
N ASP A 637 9.75 -19.97 -13.32
CA ASP A 637 10.92 -20.79 -13.61
C ASP A 637 12.04 -20.54 -12.60
N THR A 638 12.92 -21.53 -12.44
CA THR A 638 14.16 -21.39 -11.66
C THR A 638 15.24 -20.72 -12.51
N VAL A 639 15.91 -19.71 -11.95
CA VAL A 639 16.98 -18.97 -12.62
C VAL A 639 18.33 -19.32 -12.01
N THR A 640 19.32 -19.61 -12.84
CA THR A 640 20.72 -19.79 -12.43
C THR A 640 21.54 -18.55 -12.77
N ALA A 641 22.31 -18.05 -11.81
CA ALA A 641 23.30 -16.99 -11.99
C ALA A 641 24.67 -17.42 -11.43
N THR A 642 25.76 -16.96 -12.04
CA THR A 642 27.13 -17.30 -11.60
C THR A 642 27.91 -16.04 -11.24
N VAL A 643 28.46 -15.99 -10.03
CA VAL A 643 29.42 -14.97 -9.61
C VAL A 643 30.82 -15.44 -9.97
N ARG A 644 31.61 -14.61 -10.65
CA ARG A 644 33.03 -14.86 -10.96
C ARG A 644 33.92 -13.75 -10.43
N ALA A 645 34.96 -14.12 -9.70
CA ALA A 645 35.98 -13.19 -9.23
C ALA A 645 37.32 -13.46 -9.94
N LYS A 646 37.87 -12.44 -10.59
CA LYS A 646 39.08 -12.56 -11.42
C LYS A 646 40.01 -11.37 -11.23
N TYR A 647 41.30 -11.63 -11.05
CA TYR A 647 42.31 -10.57 -11.06
C TYR A 647 42.42 -9.96 -12.47
N TYR A 648 42.71 -8.66 -12.57
CA TYR A 648 42.87 -8.00 -13.88
C TYR A 648 43.97 -8.62 -14.77
N PHE A 649 44.90 -9.38 -14.18
CA PHE A 649 45.95 -10.11 -14.91
C PHE A 649 45.54 -11.54 -15.37
N GLY A 650 44.30 -11.97 -15.10
CA GLY A 650 43.74 -13.18 -15.70
C GLY A 650 43.47 -14.35 -14.75
N ALA A 651 44.07 -14.38 -13.56
CA ALA A 651 43.91 -15.52 -12.64
C ALA A 651 42.58 -15.45 -11.85
N PRO A 652 41.96 -16.58 -11.52
CA PRO A 652 40.82 -16.62 -10.62
C PRO A 652 41.23 -16.17 -9.22
N VAL A 653 40.32 -15.50 -8.51
CA VAL A 653 40.51 -15.16 -7.11
C VAL A 653 40.20 -16.40 -6.27
N THR A 654 41.23 -17.00 -5.70
CA THR A 654 41.13 -18.18 -4.83
C THR A 654 41.29 -17.80 -3.35
N ASN A 655 40.78 -18.61 -2.41
CA ASN A 655 40.80 -18.32 -0.97
C ASN A 655 40.09 -17.00 -0.60
N ALA A 656 38.98 -16.72 -1.27
CA ALA A 656 38.13 -15.56 -1.02
C ALA A 656 36.75 -16.00 -0.55
N THR A 657 36.09 -15.12 0.20
CA THR A 657 34.71 -15.32 0.64
C THR A 657 33.80 -14.39 -0.14
N ALA A 658 32.72 -14.94 -0.70
CA ALA A 658 31.67 -14.21 -1.39
C ALA A 658 30.43 -14.13 -0.50
N LYS A 659 30.02 -12.92 -0.14
CA LYS A 659 28.71 -12.65 0.45
C LYS A 659 27.75 -12.24 -0.66
N ILE A 660 26.73 -13.04 -0.87
CA ILE A 660 25.78 -12.90 -1.98
C ILE A 660 24.42 -12.54 -1.42
N LYS A 661 23.85 -11.46 -1.94
CA LYS A 661 22.51 -10.97 -1.61
C LYS A 661 21.68 -10.89 -2.89
N VAL A 662 20.52 -11.52 -2.91
CA VAL A 662 19.55 -11.43 -4.02
C VAL A 662 18.30 -10.75 -3.48
N GLU A 663 17.92 -9.64 -4.09
CA GLU A 663 16.74 -8.85 -3.72
C GLU A 663 15.76 -8.76 -4.88
N ARG A 664 14.47 -8.94 -4.61
CA ARG A 664 13.39 -8.79 -5.59
C ARG A 664 12.74 -7.42 -5.44
N THR A 665 12.49 -6.76 -6.57
CA THR A 665 11.64 -5.57 -6.64
C THR A 665 10.61 -5.73 -7.76
N PRO A 666 9.41 -5.14 -7.62
CA PRO A 666 8.52 -4.98 -8.75
C PRO A 666 9.23 -4.23 -9.87
N HIS A 667 9.09 -4.73 -11.10
CA HIS A 667 9.64 -4.10 -12.29
C HIS A 667 8.52 -3.70 -13.23
N ASP A 668 8.66 -2.53 -13.85
CA ASP A 668 7.72 -2.02 -14.84
C ASP A 668 8.51 -1.28 -15.92
N ALA A 669 8.72 -1.95 -17.05
CA ALA A 669 9.37 -1.38 -18.23
C ALA A 669 8.31 -0.73 -19.14
N ARG A 670 7.65 0.32 -18.67
CA ARG A 670 6.68 1.06 -19.50
C ARG A 670 7.40 1.64 -20.71
N TRP A 671 6.84 1.38 -21.88
CA TRP A 671 7.35 1.90 -23.13
C TRP A 671 6.35 2.85 -23.78
N TYR A 672 6.87 3.93 -24.37
CA TYR A 672 6.09 4.87 -25.16
C TYR A 672 6.75 5.07 -26.53
N PRO A 673 5.95 5.28 -27.59
CA PRO A 673 6.48 5.68 -28.89
C PRO A 673 7.36 6.93 -28.81
N ALA A 674 8.49 6.91 -29.51
CA ALA A 674 9.37 8.07 -29.60
C ALA A 674 8.65 9.25 -30.27
N MET A 675 8.68 10.41 -29.63
CA MET A 675 8.09 11.66 -30.13
C MET A 675 9.10 12.81 -30.09
N PRO A 676 8.84 13.89 -30.85
CA PRO A 676 9.59 15.12 -30.70
C PRO A 676 9.57 15.54 -29.21
N TRP A 677 10.74 15.84 -28.66
CA TRP A 677 10.97 16.30 -27.28
C TRP A 677 11.04 15.25 -26.16
N ASP A 678 10.99 13.94 -26.45
CA ASP A 678 11.21 12.91 -25.41
C ASP A 678 12.58 13.05 -24.72
N TRP A 679 13.60 13.53 -25.45
CA TRP A 679 14.93 13.84 -24.90
C TRP A 679 14.91 14.94 -23.82
N LEU A 680 13.89 15.79 -23.81
CA LEU A 680 13.74 16.92 -22.89
C LEU A 680 12.81 16.60 -21.73
N TYR A 681 11.67 15.97 -22.01
CA TYR A 681 10.62 15.73 -21.02
C TYR A 681 10.53 14.28 -20.50
N GLY A 682 11.34 13.38 -21.05
CA GLY A 682 11.24 11.94 -20.81
C GLY A 682 10.24 11.27 -21.75
N GLU A 683 10.45 9.98 -22.01
CA GLU A 683 9.57 9.18 -22.85
C GLU A 683 8.14 9.15 -22.28
N GLY A 684 7.18 9.36 -23.17
CA GLY A 684 5.76 9.35 -22.83
C GLY A 684 5.22 10.66 -22.28
N TYR A 685 6.01 11.74 -22.17
CA TYR A 685 5.50 13.05 -21.71
C TYR A 685 4.25 13.53 -22.46
N TRP A 686 4.15 13.20 -23.75
CA TRP A 686 3.04 13.51 -24.63
C TRP A 686 1.82 12.59 -24.45
N TRP A 687 1.91 11.59 -23.56
CA TRP A 687 0.84 10.64 -23.28
C TRP A 687 -0.24 11.30 -22.41
N PHE A 688 -1.13 12.04 -23.06
CA PHE A 688 -2.25 12.73 -22.42
C PHE A 688 -3.52 11.88 -22.33
N ALA A 689 -3.44 10.58 -22.64
CA ALA A 689 -4.58 9.69 -22.48
C ALA A 689 -4.91 9.52 -20.98
N PRO A 690 -6.17 9.72 -20.56
CA PRO A 690 -6.57 9.41 -19.20
C PRO A 690 -6.33 7.93 -18.89
N ASP A 691 -5.87 7.64 -17.67
CA ASP A 691 -5.88 6.27 -17.16
C ASP A 691 -7.34 5.84 -16.99
N TYR A 692 -7.86 5.03 -17.92
CA TYR A 692 -9.22 4.51 -17.85
C TYR A 692 -9.30 3.30 -16.92
N ALA A 693 -8.81 3.45 -15.68
CA ALA A 693 -8.75 2.37 -14.69
C ALA A 693 -10.13 1.74 -14.39
N TRP A 694 -11.22 2.47 -14.66
CA TRP A 694 -12.60 1.99 -14.57
C TRP A 694 -13.01 1.03 -15.70
N TYR A 695 -12.28 1.01 -16.82
CA TYR A 695 -12.56 0.11 -17.94
C TYR A 695 -12.00 -1.29 -17.62
N ARG A 696 -12.83 -2.31 -17.85
CA ARG A 696 -12.50 -3.70 -17.46
C ARG A 696 -11.16 -4.14 -18.03
N GLY A 697 -10.23 -4.51 -17.15
CA GLY A 697 -8.91 -5.01 -17.50
C GLY A 697 -7.90 -3.93 -17.93
N PHE A 698 -8.24 -2.64 -17.90
CA PHE A 698 -7.32 -1.56 -18.30
C PHE A 698 -6.02 -1.59 -17.50
N ALA A 699 -6.04 -1.95 -16.21
CA ALA A 699 -4.82 -2.11 -15.42
C ALA A 699 -3.87 -3.20 -15.97
N ARG A 700 -4.38 -4.15 -16.77
CA ARG A 700 -3.60 -5.22 -17.40
C ARG A 700 -3.11 -4.86 -18.81
N TRP A 701 -3.99 -4.31 -19.65
CA TRP A 701 -3.70 -4.04 -21.08
C TRP A 701 -3.48 -2.56 -21.43
N GLY A 702 -3.86 -1.64 -20.56
CA GLY A 702 -3.75 -0.20 -20.75
C GLY A 702 -2.32 0.29 -20.57
N CYS A 703 -1.94 1.28 -21.37
CA CYS A 703 -0.70 2.01 -21.17
C CYS A 703 -0.98 3.18 -20.23
N LEU A 704 -0.56 3.03 -18.96
CA LEU A 704 -0.70 4.05 -17.94
C LEU A 704 0.13 5.28 -18.32
N ALA A 705 -0.34 6.48 -17.97
CA ALA A 705 0.47 7.68 -18.12
C ALA A 705 1.81 7.56 -17.38
N PRO A 706 2.90 8.17 -17.91
CA PRO A 706 4.17 8.18 -17.20
C PRO A 706 4.00 8.91 -15.87
N ARG A 707 4.60 8.36 -14.82
CA ARG A 707 4.62 9.03 -13.52
C ARG A 707 5.61 10.19 -13.59
N PRO A 708 5.19 11.43 -13.27
CA PRO A 708 6.11 12.55 -13.26
C PRO A 708 7.22 12.36 -12.22
N PHE A 709 8.45 12.76 -12.55
CA PHE A 709 9.62 12.58 -11.68
C PHE A 709 9.53 13.33 -10.32
N TRP A 710 8.63 14.30 -10.21
CA TRP A 710 8.39 15.08 -8.99
C TRP A 710 7.28 14.51 -8.10
N PHE A 711 6.64 13.41 -8.49
CA PHE A 711 5.65 12.73 -7.64
C PHE A 711 6.38 11.82 -6.64
N PRO A 712 6.17 11.98 -5.32
CA PRO A 712 6.80 11.13 -4.33
C PRO A 712 6.32 9.70 -4.50
N TRP A 713 7.25 8.80 -4.81
CA TRP A 713 7.01 7.36 -4.84
C TRP A 713 7.80 6.73 -3.71
N HIS A 714 7.10 5.95 -2.88
CA HIS A 714 7.71 5.05 -1.93
C HIS A 714 7.79 3.69 -2.63
N PRO A 715 8.93 3.30 -3.23
CA PRO A 715 9.13 1.92 -3.66
C PRO A 715 8.84 0.99 -2.50
N ASP A 716 8.21 -0.15 -2.79
CA ASP A 716 8.22 -1.25 -1.84
C ASP A 716 9.68 -1.59 -1.52
N PRO A 717 10.03 -1.80 -0.25
CA PRO A 717 11.38 -2.19 0.11
C PRO A 717 11.73 -3.50 -0.62
N PRO A 718 12.96 -3.63 -1.16
CA PRO A 718 13.37 -4.86 -1.84
C PRO A 718 13.17 -6.09 -0.94
N GLU A 719 12.56 -7.14 -1.47
CA GLU A 719 12.39 -8.39 -0.74
C GLU A 719 13.67 -9.22 -0.83
N LEU A 720 14.24 -9.58 0.31
CA LEU A 720 15.42 -10.44 0.38
C LEU A 720 15.05 -11.88 0.00
N VAL A 721 15.46 -12.33 -1.18
CA VAL A 721 15.22 -13.69 -1.69
C VAL A 721 16.29 -14.66 -1.22
N LEU A 722 17.54 -14.21 -1.19
CA LEU A 722 18.70 -15.00 -0.78
C LEU A 722 19.72 -14.10 -0.07
N ASP A 723 20.26 -14.54 1.06
CA ASP A 723 21.47 -14.00 1.69
C ASP A 723 22.34 -15.18 2.11
N ARG A 724 23.54 -15.27 1.56
CA ARG A 724 24.45 -16.40 1.83
C ARG A 724 25.90 -15.96 1.72
N GLU A 725 26.69 -16.43 2.67
CA GLU A 725 28.15 -16.32 2.63
C GLU A 725 28.76 -17.68 2.24
N VAL A 726 29.59 -17.70 1.21
CA VAL A 726 30.21 -18.93 0.70
C VAL A 726 31.68 -18.70 0.35
N ALA A 727 32.52 -19.73 0.52
CA ALA A 727 33.86 -19.71 -0.04
C ALA A 727 33.81 -19.84 -1.57
N ILE A 728 34.56 -19.00 -2.27
CA ILE A 728 34.69 -19.07 -3.73
C ILE A 728 35.41 -20.38 -4.12
N GLY A 729 34.95 -21.04 -5.18
CA GLY A 729 35.57 -22.25 -5.71
C GLY A 729 37.00 -22.03 -6.21
N GLU A 730 37.74 -23.12 -6.43
CA GLU A 730 39.12 -23.05 -6.94
C GLU A 730 39.22 -22.41 -8.35
N ASP A 731 38.10 -22.37 -9.08
CA ASP A 731 37.95 -21.73 -10.39
C ASP A 731 37.55 -20.25 -10.32
N GLY A 732 37.41 -19.69 -9.10
CA GLY A 732 37.00 -18.32 -8.88
C GLY A 732 35.50 -18.07 -9.02
N SER A 733 34.65 -19.12 -9.01
CA SER A 733 33.21 -18.98 -9.22
C SER A 733 32.31 -19.47 -8.07
N VAL A 734 31.07 -18.97 -8.05
CA VAL A 734 29.97 -19.40 -7.17
C VAL A 734 28.66 -19.40 -7.97
N GLU A 735 27.93 -20.51 -7.93
CA GLU A 735 26.62 -20.64 -8.56
C GLU A 735 25.49 -20.30 -7.59
N ILE A 736 24.46 -19.61 -8.10
CA ILE A 736 23.30 -19.14 -7.37
C ILE A 736 22.04 -19.61 -8.10
N GLU A 737 21.11 -20.19 -7.35
CA GLU A 737 19.79 -20.58 -7.83
C GLU A 737 18.72 -19.66 -7.24
N ILE A 738 17.86 -19.11 -8.09
CA ILE A 738 16.80 -18.17 -7.73
C ILE A 738 15.46 -18.79 -8.14
N ASP A 739 14.65 -19.17 -7.15
CA ASP A 739 13.29 -19.69 -7.37
C ASP A 739 12.28 -18.54 -7.49
N THR A 740 11.58 -18.47 -8.63
CA THR A 740 10.57 -17.44 -8.90
C THR A 740 9.13 -17.92 -8.70
N ALA A 741 8.91 -19.18 -8.32
CA ALA A 741 7.57 -19.74 -8.08
C ALA A 741 6.81 -18.98 -6.98
N LEU A 742 7.53 -18.55 -5.94
CA LEU A 742 6.97 -17.73 -4.86
C LEU A 742 6.48 -16.37 -5.36
N ALA A 743 7.27 -15.71 -6.21
CA ALA A 743 6.92 -14.42 -6.80
C ALA A 743 5.72 -14.56 -7.74
N LYS A 744 5.62 -15.66 -8.50
CA LYS A 744 4.45 -15.97 -9.33
C LYS A 744 3.17 -16.11 -8.50
N ALA A 745 3.26 -16.80 -7.37
CA ALA A 745 2.11 -17.06 -6.51
C ALA A 745 1.60 -15.79 -5.80
N LEU A 746 2.50 -14.89 -5.39
CA LEU A 746 2.15 -13.68 -4.65
C LEU A 746 1.88 -12.46 -5.55
N HIS A 747 2.59 -12.38 -6.68
CA HIS A 747 2.67 -11.21 -7.54
C HIS A 747 2.70 -11.62 -9.02
N GLY A 748 1.92 -12.65 -9.38
CA GLY A 748 1.84 -13.19 -10.74
C GLY A 748 1.28 -12.19 -11.77
N ASP A 749 0.70 -11.10 -11.30
CA ASP A 749 0.23 -9.99 -12.10
C ASP A 749 1.30 -8.90 -12.29
N GLN A 750 2.55 -9.11 -11.88
CA GLN A 750 3.64 -8.12 -11.99
C GLN A 750 4.88 -8.72 -12.63
N ASP A 751 5.64 -7.89 -13.33
CA ASP A 751 6.99 -8.22 -13.75
C ASP A 751 7.95 -7.96 -12.59
N HIS A 752 9.07 -8.70 -12.52
CA HIS A 752 10.00 -8.65 -11.39
C HIS A 752 11.42 -8.39 -11.86
N ARG A 753 12.19 -7.71 -11.01
CA ARG A 753 13.64 -7.59 -11.14
C ARG A 753 14.30 -8.18 -9.91
N TYR A 754 15.24 -9.08 -10.14
CA TYR A 754 16.10 -9.67 -9.11
C TYR A 754 17.48 -9.03 -9.22
N SER A 755 17.83 -8.20 -8.25
CA SER A 755 19.15 -7.59 -8.13
C SER A 755 20.07 -8.51 -7.33
N ILE A 756 21.18 -8.90 -7.93
CA ILE A 756 22.18 -9.78 -7.32
C ILE A 756 23.38 -8.91 -6.96
N THR A 757 23.72 -8.84 -5.68
CA THR A 757 24.93 -8.16 -5.17
C THR A 757 25.87 -9.21 -4.59
N ALA A 758 27.12 -9.23 -5.07
CA ALA A 758 28.15 -10.13 -4.59
C ALA A 758 29.34 -9.33 -4.06
N GLU A 759 29.58 -9.40 -2.76
CA GLU A 759 30.75 -8.81 -2.11
C GLU A 759 31.82 -9.89 -1.96
N VAL A 760 32.95 -9.74 -2.65
CA VAL A 760 34.07 -10.69 -2.59
C VAL A 760 35.21 -10.08 -1.81
N VAL A 761 35.63 -10.78 -0.74
CA VAL A 761 36.77 -10.41 0.10
C VAL A 761 37.93 -11.34 -0.19
N ASP A 762 39.01 -10.78 -0.72
CA ASP A 762 40.23 -11.54 -1.01
C ASP A 762 41.17 -11.66 0.21
N ALA A 763 42.27 -12.40 0.06
CA ALA A 763 43.28 -12.58 1.10
C ALA A 763 43.96 -11.27 1.56
N SER A 764 43.90 -10.20 0.76
CA SER A 764 44.40 -8.86 1.12
C SER A 764 43.41 -8.05 1.97
N ARG A 765 42.25 -8.65 2.30
CA ARG A 765 41.10 -8.03 2.99
C ARG A 765 40.51 -6.85 2.23
N ARG A 766 40.61 -6.86 0.90
CA ARG A 766 39.92 -5.89 0.05
C ARG A 766 38.60 -6.46 -0.40
N THR A 767 37.56 -5.66 -0.27
CA THR A 767 36.20 -5.99 -0.74
C THR A 767 35.98 -5.38 -2.10
N ILE A 768 35.60 -6.20 -3.07
CA ILE A 768 35.11 -5.76 -4.38
C ILE A 768 33.68 -6.23 -4.53
N VAL A 769 32.83 -5.34 -5.03
CA VAL A 769 31.40 -5.61 -5.21
C VAL A 769 31.13 -5.80 -6.69
N GLY A 770 30.52 -6.94 -7.02
CA GLY A 770 29.90 -7.21 -8.32
C GLY A 770 28.39 -7.09 -8.21
N THR A 771 27.75 -6.62 -9.27
CA THR A 771 26.29 -6.57 -9.35
C THR A 771 25.82 -7.18 -10.66
N GLY A 772 24.67 -7.83 -10.62
CA GLY A 772 23.96 -8.34 -11.79
C GLY A 772 22.47 -8.24 -11.59
N GLU A 773 21.70 -8.38 -12.66
CA GLU A 773 20.25 -8.36 -12.60
C GLU A 773 19.64 -9.47 -13.45
N VAL A 774 18.48 -9.96 -13.03
CA VAL A 774 17.62 -10.84 -13.80
C VAL A 774 16.26 -10.18 -13.92
N LEU A 775 15.77 -10.03 -15.15
CA LEU A 775 14.39 -9.64 -15.42
C LEU A 775 13.53 -10.89 -15.53
N VAL A 776 12.42 -10.91 -14.81
CA VAL A 776 11.48 -12.03 -14.79
C VAL A 776 10.12 -11.52 -15.23
N ALA A 777 9.65 -12.00 -16.38
CA ALA A 777 8.46 -11.51 -17.06
C ALA A 777 7.23 -12.37 -16.76
N ARG A 778 6.10 -11.70 -16.45
CA ARG A 778 4.79 -12.35 -16.25
C ARG A 778 4.16 -12.82 -17.56
N GLU A 779 4.49 -12.13 -18.65
CA GLU A 779 4.04 -12.39 -20.02
C GLU A 779 5.27 -12.35 -20.96
N PRO A 780 5.32 -13.16 -22.02
CA PRO A 780 6.51 -13.26 -22.87
C PRO A 780 6.83 -11.96 -23.62
N PHE A 781 5.80 -11.20 -23.99
CA PHE A 781 5.91 -9.87 -24.60
C PHE A 781 4.60 -9.10 -24.42
N ARG A 782 4.66 -7.78 -24.59
CA ARG A 782 3.49 -6.90 -24.66
C ARG A 782 3.37 -6.31 -26.07
N VAL A 783 2.15 -6.16 -26.56
CA VAL A 783 1.88 -5.48 -27.84
C VAL A 783 1.35 -4.09 -27.57
N PHE A 784 2.07 -3.08 -28.05
CA PHE A 784 1.69 -1.68 -27.98
C PHE A 784 1.04 -1.27 -29.29
N VAL A 785 -0.11 -0.59 -29.18
CA VAL A 785 -0.85 -0.06 -30.31
C VAL A 785 -1.07 1.43 -30.11
N TRP A 786 -0.71 2.22 -31.10
CA TRP A 786 -0.91 3.66 -31.05
C TRP A 786 -1.21 4.22 -32.44
N THR A 787 -1.80 5.40 -32.46
CA THR A 787 -2.19 6.10 -33.67
C THR A 787 -1.32 7.33 -33.89
N ASP A 788 -1.26 7.83 -35.12
CA ASP A 788 -0.53 9.07 -35.44
C ASP A 788 -1.19 10.32 -34.82
N ARG A 789 -2.47 10.24 -34.43
CA ARG A 789 -3.27 11.35 -33.87
C ARG A 789 -4.24 10.86 -32.81
N GLY A 790 -4.59 11.72 -31.85
CA GLY A 790 -5.59 11.45 -30.82
C GLY A 790 -7.05 11.69 -31.24
N HIS A 791 -7.29 12.35 -32.38
CA HIS A 791 -8.63 12.58 -32.93
C HIS A 791 -8.59 12.58 -34.46
N TYR A 792 -9.70 12.12 -35.06
CA TYR A 792 -9.89 12.02 -36.51
C TYR A 792 -11.24 12.63 -36.89
N ARG A 793 -11.30 13.26 -38.07
CA ARG A 793 -12.56 13.71 -38.67
C ARG A 793 -13.19 12.58 -39.47
N ILE A 794 -14.50 12.68 -39.69
CA ILE A 794 -15.21 11.74 -40.55
C ILE A 794 -14.61 11.78 -41.96
N GLY A 795 -14.16 10.62 -42.45
CA GLY A 795 -13.49 10.47 -43.75
C GLY A 795 -11.96 10.43 -43.69
N ASP A 796 -11.35 10.70 -42.53
CA ASP A 796 -9.91 10.56 -42.35
C ASP A 796 -9.48 9.08 -42.37
N THR A 797 -8.30 8.81 -42.91
CA THR A 797 -7.64 7.51 -42.77
C THR A 797 -6.87 7.46 -41.46
N VAL A 798 -7.14 6.44 -40.63
CA VAL A 798 -6.44 6.22 -39.35
C VAL A 798 -5.16 5.43 -39.60
N HIS A 799 -4.01 5.99 -39.24
CA HIS A 799 -2.73 5.27 -39.28
C HIS A 799 -2.39 4.71 -37.90
N ALA A 800 -2.65 3.42 -37.71
CA ALA A 800 -2.27 2.69 -36.50
C ALA A 800 -0.90 2.01 -36.67
N ARG A 801 -0.11 2.02 -35.60
CA ARG A 801 1.19 1.34 -35.49
C ARG A 801 1.12 0.31 -34.37
N PHE A 802 1.87 -0.76 -34.54
CA PHE A 802 1.92 -1.91 -33.64
C PHE A 802 3.38 -2.26 -33.37
N GLN A 803 3.73 -2.51 -32.12
CA GLN A 803 5.05 -3.03 -31.75
C GLN A 803 4.89 -4.05 -30.62
N ALA A 804 5.45 -5.25 -30.80
CA ALA A 804 5.60 -6.22 -29.73
C ALA A 804 6.93 -5.95 -29.03
N ARG A 805 6.98 -5.98 -27.69
CA ARG A 805 8.24 -5.83 -26.95
C ARG A 805 8.31 -6.80 -25.77
N THR A 806 9.47 -7.38 -25.56
CA THR A 806 9.84 -8.15 -24.36
C THR A 806 10.15 -7.20 -23.20
N LEU A 807 10.28 -7.73 -21.98
CA LEU A 807 10.46 -6.94 -20.75
C LEU A 807 11.77 -6.13 -20.73
N ASP A 808 12.82 -6.63 -21.37
CA ASP A 808 14.10 -5.94 -21.56
C ASP A 808 14.05 -4.85 -22.66
N GLY A 809 12.88 -4.65 -23.28
CA GLY A 809 12.65 -3.62 -24.26
C GLY A 809 13.07 -4.00 -25.69
N GLN A 810 13.42 -5.24 -25.99
CA GLN A 810 13.64 -5.69 -27.37
C GLN A 810 12.29 -5.93 -28.07
N GLY A 811 12.20 -5.60 -29.37
CA GLY A 811 10.93 -5.69 -30.09
C GLY A 811 11.01 -5.42 -31.58
#